data_AF-A0A2N4Y197-F1
#
_entry.id   AF-A0A2N4Y197-F1
#
_cell.length_a   1.000
_cell.length_b   1.000
_cell.length_c   1.000
_cell.angle_alpha   90.00
_cell.angle_beta   90.00
_cell.angle_gamma   90.00
#
_symmetry.space_group_name_H-M   'P 1'
#
loop_
_entity.id
_entity.type
_entity.pdbx_description
1 polymer ?
#
loop_
_entity_poly.entity_id
_entity_poly.type
_entity_poly.pdbx_seq_one_letter_code
_entity_poly.pdbx_strand_id
1 'polypeptide(L)'
;MILSGRGVNAVLGPTNTGKTHFAIERMVAHGSGMIGLPLRLLAREVYTRVVERVGVKNVALVTGEEKISPPNARFSVCTVEAMPRETKVAFVAIDEIQLAGDLERGHIFTDRLLHLRGREETLLLGSATMKSILIQLLPGITIVERPRLSQIFYAGQKKITRLPQRTAIVAFSADEVYAIAELIRRQRGGAAVVLGALSPRTRNAQVGLYQEGDVDYLVATDAIGMGLNLDVDHVAFAQDRKFDGYQFRNLNPGELGQIAGRAGRHIKDGTFGVTGRVDPFDEELVERLETHQFDPVKVLQWRTEKFDFSSIAGLQRSLDAVPRVEGLTRALPATDQQALEYLSRYPEISDITDRPERVEKLWEACALPDYRRITPAQHADLIQSLYFDLVRRGTVNEDFLGEQVRRADRTDGEIDTLSARIAQIRTWTYVSNRPGWLADPTHWQEKTREIEDRLSDALHERLTKRFVDRRTSVLMKRLRENAMLEAEISVNGDVFVEGHAMGQLSGFRFTPISGMEGPDAKAVQAAAYKALALEFEARAARLHASGNNDLAIGSDGLVRWLGDPVARLTGTDHILHPRVILLADEQLTGIARDHVAARVERYVNHHISTVLKPLDDLSRAEDLQGLAKGLAFQLVENLGVLFRRDVADDVKTLDQDGRASMRRYGVRFGAYHIFMPALLKPAPAELITLLWALKNDGLDKPGYGDLIPVLAAGRTSVVTDPSFERMFYKLAGFRFLGKRAVRIDILERLADLIRPLLQWKPGSPARPDGAYDGRRFTTTTAMLSILGATPDDMEEILKGLGYRADSVSAEEAAAFLAAQTGSAAAEAPAVAEKSDDAVDDADHSAEASVEGEASAAVTEEPAAAVAAEAVEPAAAEEQSAEPKPVLLWRPGGRNDNQRGTGRPAGDRRPQGQRNPAPREGGEAAGEKRGEGRRDDRRSDNRGERRDDNRGKFAGKGDRQDRGDRKDRGPRPERDNNKSQPARFEAKPPRKEKPIDPDSPFAKLAALKEQLKK
;
A
#
# COMPACT_ATOMS: atom_id res chain seq x y z
N MET A 1 -44.18 -24.87 -51.18
CA MET A 1 -42.89 -24.72 -50.46
C MET A 1 -42.63 -23.25 -50.17
N ILE A 2 -42.92 -22.32 -51.08
CA ILE A 2 -43.49 -21.04 -50.64
C ILE A 2 -44.72 -21.36 -49.76
N LEU A 3 -44.86 -20.67 -48.63
CA LEU A 3 -45.91 -20.88 -47.63
C LEU A 3 -46.54 -19.52 -47.27
N SER A 4 -47.79 -19.52 -46.81
CA SER A 4 -48.46 -18.30 -46.38
C SER A 4 -47.79 -17.70 -45.14
N GLY A 5 -47.42 -16.42 -45.20
CA GLY A 5 -46.98 -15.64 -44.05
C GLY A 5 -48.12 -15.11 -43.18
N ARG A 6 -49.38 -15.19 -43.61
CA ARG A 6 -50.55 -14.77 -42.82
C ARG A 6 -50.59 -15.50 -41.48
N GLY A 7 -50.71 -14.76 -40.38
CA GLY A 7 -50.64 -15.32 -39.01
C GLY A 7 -49.22 -15.45 -38.45
N VAL A 8 -48.19 -15.06 -39.21
CA VAL A 8 -46.81 -14.96 -38.77
C VAL A 8 -46.44 -13.48 -38.61
N ASN A 9 -45.89 -13.14 -37.45
CA ASN A 9 -45.38 -11.82 -37.11
C ASN A 9 -43.86 -11.91 -36.93
N ALA A 10 -43.06 -11.14 -37.67
CA ALA A 10 -41.62 -11.06 -37.50
C ALA A 10 -41.24 -9.78 -36.75
N VAL A 11 -40.61 -9.91 -35.57
CA VAL A 11 -40.06 -8.78 -34.81
C VAL A 11 -38.56 -8.73 -35.05
N LEU A 12 -38.10 -7.72 -35.79
CA LEU A 12 -36.73 -7.63 -36.29
C LEU A 12 -35.99 -6.43 -35.69
N GLY A 13 -34.68 -6.56 -35.49
CA GLY A 13 -33.82 -5.47 -35.01
C GLY A 13 -32.50 -5.97 -34.42
N PRO A 14 -31.57 -5.07 -34.01
CA PRO A 14 -30.28 -5.43 -33.42
C PRO A 14 -30.40 -6.12 -32.04
N THR A 15 -29.27 -6.38 -31.37
CA THR A 15 -29.20 -6.74 -29.94
C THR A 15 -29.71 -5.58 -29.06
N ASN A 16 -29.99 -5.83 -27.77
CA ASN A 16 -30.50 -4.81 -26.82
C ASN A 16 -31.79 -4.09 -27.30
N THR A 17 -32.77 -4.86 -27.79
CA THR A 17 -34.04 -4.41 -28.41
C THR A 17 -35.31 -4.93 -27.72
N GLY A 18 -35.17 -5.73 -26.65
CA GLY A 18 -36.28 -6.29 -25.88
C GLY A 18 -37.10 -7.40 -26.57
N LYS A 19 -36.73 -7.86 -27.78
CA LYS A 19 -37.48 -8.87 -28.57
C LYS A 19 -37.93 -10.09 -27.76
N THR A 20 -37.00 -10.78 -27.08
CA THR A 20 -37.29 -12.00 -26.30
C THR A 20 -38.18 -11.72 -25.08
N HIS A 21 -38.12 -10.52 -24.49
CA HIS A 21 -39.03 -10.13 -23.39
C HIS A 21 -40.47 -9.97 -23.90
N PHE A 22 -40.65 -9.26 -25.02
CA PHE A 22 -41.93 -9.13 -25.70
C PHE A 22 -42.51 -10.50 -26.10
N ALA A 23 -41.67 -11.43 -26.57
CA ALA A 23 -42.09 -12.79 -26.89
C ALA A 23 -42.55 -13.59 -25.65
N ILE A 24 -41.89 -13.44 -24.50
CA ILE A 24 -42.33 -14.04 -23.22
C ILE A 24 -43.66 -13.44 -22.77
N GLU A 25 -43.85 -12.12 -22.90
CA GLU A 25 -45.10 -11.44 -22.56
C GLU A 25 -46.27 -11.89 -23.44
N ARG A 26 -46.06 -11.98 -24.76
CA ARG A 26 -47.04 -12.57 -25.68
C ARG A 26 -47.33 -14.03 -25.32
N MET A 27 -46.30 -14.86 -25.16
CA MET A 27 -46.46 -16.29 -24.86
C MET A 27 -47.33 -16.53 -23.61
N VAL A 28 -47.04 -15.84 -22.51
CA VAL A 28 -47.75 -16.01 -21.22
C VAL A 28 -49.21 -15.51 -21.29
N ALA A 29 -49.53 -14.60 -22.21
CA ALA A 29 -50.91 -14.12 -22.43
C ALA A 29 -51.81 -15.14 -23.16
N HIS A 30 -51.24 -16.16 -23.81
CA HIS A 30 -52.01 -17.20 -24.54
C HIS A 30 -52.34 -18.43 -23.66
N GLY A 31 -53.32 -19.23 -24.12
CA GLY A 31 -53.76 -20.45 -23.42
C GLY A 31 -52.65 -21.49 -23.23
N SER A 32 -51.76 -21.62 -24.21
CA SER A 32 -50.56 -22.45 -24.19
C SER A 32 -49.51 -21.89 -25.15
N GLY A 33 -48.24 -22.19 -24.94
CA GLY A 33 -47.19 -21.60 -25.78
C GLY A 33 -45.87 -22.37 -25.83
N MET A 34 -45.08 -22.10 -26.86
CA MET A 34 -43.75 -22.67 -27.05
C MET A 34 -42.78 -21.60 -27.53
N ILE A 35 -41.55 -21.61 -27.01
CA ILE A 35 -40.46 -20.74 -27.49
C ILE A 35 -39.19 -21.56 -27.73
N GLY A 36 -38.70 -21.49 -28.97
CA GLY A 36 -37.45 -22.09 -29.43
C GLY A 36 -36.31 -21.09 -29.39
N LEU A 37 -35.23 -21.44 -28.70
CA LEU A 37 -34.08 -20.56 -28.45
C LEU A 37 -32.80 -21.20 -28.99
N PRO A 38 -31.81 -20.43 -29.46
CA PRO A 38 -30.70 -20.97 -30.22
C PRO A 38 -29.61 -21.66 -29.37
N LEU A 39 -29.73 -21.67 -28.04
CA LEU A 39 -28.68 -22.12 -27.12
C LEU A 39 -29.25 -22.69 -25.81
N ARG A 40 -28.61 -23.76 -25.32
CA ARG A 40 -28.55 -24.25 -23.91
C ARG A 40 -28.98 -23.22 -22.86
N LEU A 41 -28.15 -22.18 -22.79
CA LEU A 41 -28.20 -21.13 -21.77
C LEU A 41 -29.45 -20.24 -21.86
N LEU A 42 -29.84 -19.82 -23.08
CA LEU A 42 -31.05 -19.04 -23.29
C LEU A 42 -32.31 -19.84 -22.94
N ALA A 43 -32.36 -21.12 -23.33
CA ALA A 43 -33.46 -21.99 -22.94
C ALA A 43 -33.60 -22.08 -21.40
N ARG A 44 -32.49 -22.15 -20.66
CA ARG A 44 -32.54 -22.13 -19.19
C ARG A 44 -32.91 -20.77 -18.61
N GLU A 45 -32.37 -19.66 -19.13
CA GLU A 45 -32.67 -18.29 -18.68
C GLU A 45 -34.15 -17.94 -18.89
N VAL A 46 -34.70 -18.26 -20.08
CA VAL A 46 -36.12 -18.03 -20.39
C VAL A 46 -37.01 -18.98 -19.58
N TYR A 47 -36.61 -20.23 -19.35
CA TYR A 47 -37.34 -21.15 -18.47
C TYR A 47 -37.51 -20.56 -17.07
N THR A 48 -36.43 -20.08 -16.43
CA THR A 48 -36.50 -19.45 -15.10
C THR A 48 -37.45 -18.24 -15.10
N ARG A 49 -37.33 -17.32 -16.08
CA ARG A 49 -38.21 -16.14 -16.20
C ARG A 49 -39.69 -16.47 -16.41
N VAL A 50 -40.00 -17.55 -17.12
CA VAL A 50 -41.38 -18.00 -17.33
C VAL A 50 -41.88 -18.69 -16.06
N VAL A 51 -41.06 -19.51 -15.40
CA VAL A 51 -41.36 -20.14 -14.10
C VAL A 51 -41.64 -19.10 -13.01
N GLU A 52 -40.92 -17.99 -12.96
CA GLU A 52 -41.18 -16.86 -12.05
C GLU A 52 -42.57 -16.23 -12.28
N ARG A 53 -43.09 -16.25 -13.51
CA ARG A 53 -44.38 -15.64 -13.88
C ARG A 53 -45.58 -16.57 -13.77
N VAL A 54 -45.41 -17.88 -14.02
CA VAL A 54 -46.54 -18.85 -14.06
C VAL A 54 -46.37 -20.08 -13.18
N GLY A 55 -45.24 -20.22 -12.47
CA GLY A 55 -44.94 -21.32 -11.56
C GLY A 55 -44.45 -22.61 -12.24
N VAL A 56 -43.53 -23.31 -11.57
CA VAL A 56 -42.81 -24.51 -12.07
C VAL A 56 -43.73 -25.54 -12.73
N LYS A 57 -44.90 -25.83 -12.14
CA LYS A 57 -45.82 -26.87 -12.62
C LYS A 57 -46.41 -26.60 -14.01
N ASN A 58 -46.35 -25.36 -14.51
CA ASN A 58 -46.91 -24.95 -15.79
C ASN A 58 -45.88 -24.87 -16.93
N VAL A 59 -44.59 -25.09 -16.67
CA VAL A 59 -43.49 -24.85 -17.63
C VAL A 59 -42.64 -26.10 -17.82
N ALA A 60 -42.40 -26.48 -19.07
CA ALA A 60 -41.40 -27.48 -19.45
C ALA A 60 -40.12 -26.81 -19.96
N LEU A 61 -38.97 -27.46 -19.73
CA LEU A 61 -37.69 -27.19 -20.37
C LEU A 61 -37.32 -28.42 -21.21
N VAL A 62 -37.11 -28.27 -22.52
CA VAL A 62 -36.71 -29.38 -23.40
C VAL A 62 -35.49 -28.99 -24.22
N THR A 63 -34.37 -29.67 -23.96
CA THR A 63 -33.08 -29.48 -24.66
C THR A 63 -32.53 -30.85 -25.07
N GLY A 64 -31.36 -30.91 -25.73
CA GLY A 64 -30.77 -32.19 -26.14
C GLY A 64 -30.27 -33.04 -24.96
N GLU A 65 -29.88 -32.39 -23.86
CA GLU A 65 -29.17 -33.02 -22.74
C GLU A 65 -29.89 -32.85 -21.39
N GLU A 66 -31.00 -32.10 -21.36
CA GLU A 66 -31.83 -31.88 -20.16
C GLU A 66 -33.30 -31.70 -20.52
N LYS A 67 -34.17 -32.49 -19.88
CA LYS A 67 -35.62 -32.48 -20.08
C LYS A 67 -36.36 -32.40 -18.74
N ILE A 68 -37.10 -31.33 -18.52
CA ILE A 68 -38.00 -31.12 -17.37
C ILE A 68 -39.40 -30.97 -17.94
N SER A 69 -40.30 -31.90 -17.64
CA SER A 69 -41.64 -31.95 -18.26
C SER A 69 -42.73 -32.28 -17.24
N PRO A 70 -43.25 -31.27 -16.50
CA PRO A 70 -44.41 -31.45 -15.62
C PRO A 70 -45.63 -31.99 -16.39
N PRO A 71 -46.47 -32.87 -15.82
CA PRO A 71 -47.58 -33.51 -16.56
C PRO A 71 -48.57 -32.54 -17.21
N ASN A 72 -48.77 -31.35 -16.61
CA ASN A 72 -49.73 -30.34 -17.04
C ASN A 72 -49.05 -29.05 -17.57
N ALA A 73 -47.83 -29.16 -18.11
CA ALA A 73 -47.09 -28.01 -18.62
C ALA A 73 -47.83 -27.33 -19.79
N ARG A 74 -48.28 -26.07 -19.58
CA ARG A 74 -48.93 -25.22 -20.59
C ARG A 74 -47.94 -24.50 -21.49
N PHE A 75 -46.71 -24.31 -21.03
CA PHE A 75 -45.66 -23.58 -21.72
C PHE A 75 -44.42 -24.44 -21.89
N SER A 76 -43.80 -24.43 -23.07
CA SER A 76 -42.58 -25.18 -23.39
C SER A 76 -41.45 -24.24 -23.81
N VAL A 77 -40.39 -24.19 -23.01
CA VAL A 77 -39.15 -23.49 -23.36
C VAL A 77 -38.15 -24.53 -23.86
N CYS A 78 -37.59 -24.33 -25.04
CA CYS A 78 -36.78 -25.35 -25.69
C CYS A 78 -35.66 -24.78 -26.56
N THR A 79 -34.68 -25.61 -26.90
CA THR A 79 -33.77 -25.27 -28.01
C THR A 79 -34.49 -25.48 -29.34
N VAL A 80 -34.11 -24.75 -30.40
CA VAL A 80 -34.76 -24.87 -31.73
C VAL A 80 -34.65 -26.30 -32.28
N GLU A 81 -33.55 -26.99 -31.99
CA GLU A 81 -33.31 -28.40 -32.30
C GLU A 81 -34.23 -29.37 -31.52
N ALA A 82 -34.65 -28.97 -30.32
CA ALA A 82 -35.55 -29.74 -29.46
C ALA A 82 -37.05 -29.38 -29.64
N MET A 83 -37.36 -28.39 -30.49
CA MET A 83 -38.74 -28.13 -30.91
C MET A 83 -39.28 -29.31 -31.74
N PRO A 84 -40.52 -29.77 -31.50
CA PRO A 84 -41.18 -30.73 -32.38
C PRO A 84 -41.44 -30.11 -33.76
N ARG A 85 -41.65 -30.96 -34.77
CA ARG A 85 -41.97 -30.52 -36.14
C ARG A 85 -43.39 -29.95 -36.26
N GLU A 86 -44.33 -30.54 -35.52
CA GLU A 86 -45.71 -30.08 -35.39
C GLU A 86 -46.04 -29.71 -33.94
N THR A 87 -47.02 -28.83 -33.74
CA THR A 87 -47.50 -28.48 -32.41
C THR A 87 -48.98 -28.09 -32.41
N LYS A 88 -49.59 -28.10 -31.23
CA LYS A 88 -51.01 -27.74 -31.00
C LYS A 88 -51.16 -26.57 -30.02
N VAL A 89 -50.06 -25.90 -29.66
CA VAL A 89 -50.08 -24.74 -28.76
C VAL A 89 -50.69 -23.51 -29.43
N ALA A 90 -51.23 -22.58 -28.63
CA ALA A 90 -51.77 -21.32 -29.13
C ALA A 90 -50.68 -20.41 -29.72
N PHE A 91 -49.57 -20.25 -29.00
CA PHE A 91 -48.47 -19.36 -29.38
C PHE A 91 -47.17 -20.12 -29.69
N VAL A 92 -46.48 -19.78 -30.78
CA VAL A 92 -45.10 -20.24 -31.07
C VAL A 92 -44.18 -19.04 -31.26
N ALA A 93 -43.01 -19.06 -30.62
CA ALA A 93 -41.89 -18.16 -30.93
C ALA A 93 -40.62 -18.92 -31.33
N ILE A 94 -39.84 -18.33 -32.24
CA ILE A 94 -38.50 -18.80 -32.64
C ILE A 94 -37.56 -17.60 -32.55
N ASP A 95 -36.49 -17.72 -31.77
CA ASP A 95 -35.51 -16.64 -31.54
C ASP A 95 -34.22 -16.79 -32.37
N GLU A 96 -33.58 -15.65 -32.66
CA GLU A 96 -32.37 -15.50 -33.48
C GLU A 96 -32.45 -16.20 -34.86
N ILE A 97 -33.58 -16.05 -35.55
CA ILE A 97 -33.90 -16.70 -36.84
C ILE A 97 -32.86 -16.49 -37.97
N GLN A 98 -31.98 -15.49 -37.87
CA GLN A 98 -30.87 -15.32 -38.82
C GLN A 98 -29.87 -16.49 -38.82
N LEU A 99 -29.87 -17.33 -37.78
CA LEU A 99 -29.15 -18.59 -37.78
C LEU A 99 -29.65 -19.58 -38.85
N ALA A 100 -30.78 -19.34 -39.52
CA ALA A 100 -31.16 -20.08 -40.73
C ALA A 100 -30.11 -19.97 -41.88
N GLY A 101 -29.23 -18.96 -41.85
CA GLY A 101 -28.07 -18.88 -42.76
C GLY A 101 -26.85 -19.73 -42.35
N ASP A 102 -26.81 -20.27 -41.13
CA ASP A 102 -25.66 -21.00 -40.56
C ASP A 102 -25.37 -22.32 -41.29
N LEU A 103 -24.11 -22.55 -41.66
CA LEU A 103 -23.68 -23.66 -42.52
C LEU A 103 -23.87 -25.06 -41.90
N GLU A 104 -23.82 -25.17 -40.57
CA GLU A 104 -23.86 -26.46 -39.85
C GLU A 104 -25.30 -26.80 -39.46
N ARG A 105 -25.97 -25.90 -38.73
CA ARG A 105 -27.30 -26.14 -38.12
C ARG A 105 -28.43 -25.25 -38.64
N GLY A 106 -28.16 -24.32 -39.55
CA GLY A 106 -29.17 -23.39 -40.07
C GLY A 106 -30.35 -24.08 -40.75
N HIS A 107 -30.13 -25.27 -41.31
CA HIS A 107 -31.19 -26.10 -41.88
C HIS A 107 -32.31 -26.45 -40.90
N ILE A 108 -32.02 -26.54 -39.59
CA ILE A 108 -32.99 -26.80 -38.52
C ILE A 108 -33.84 -25.53 -38.25
N PHE A 109 -33.19 -24.36 -38.25
CA PHE A 109 -33.87 -23.07 -38.11
C PHE A 109 -34.79 -22.80 -39.31
N THR A 110 -34.33 -23.09 -40.53
CA THR A 110 -35.14 -23.00 -41.75
C THR A 110 -36.36 -23.92 -41.71
N ASP A 111 -36.21 -25.17 -41.27
CA ASP A 111 -37.33 -26.11 -41.11
C ASP A 111 -38.39 -25.58 -40.13
N ARG A 112 -37.97 -25.12 -38.94
CA ARG A 112 -38.87 -24.53 -37.94
C ARG A 112 -39.52 -23.22 -38.42
N LEU A 113 -38.76 -22.33 -39.08
CA LEU A 113 -39.23 -21.08 -39.65
C LEU A 113 -40.31 -21.31 -40.73
N LEU A 114 -40.09 -22.28 -41.62
CA LEU A 114 -41.04 -22.61 -42.69
C LEU A 114 -42.28 -23.32 -42.15
N HIS A 115 -42.14 -24.37 -41.33
CA HIS A 115 -43.23 -25.31 -41.07
C HIS A 115 -43.94 -25.15 -39.71
N LEU A 116 -43.24 -24.75 -38.64
CA LEU A 116 -43.82 -24.75 -37.29
C LEU A 116 -44.71 -23.52 -37.05
N ARG A 117 -45.96 -23.72 -36.63
CA ARG A 117 -46.95 -22.65 -36.40
C ARG A 117 -47.71 -22.83 -35.09
N GLY A 118 -48.01 -21.71 -34.43
CA GLY A 118 -49.00 -21.65 -33.34
C GLY A 118 -50.42 -21.53 -33.90
N ARG A 119 -51.42 -22.00 -33.13
CA ARG A 119 -52.84 -21.95 -33.51
C ARG A 119 -53.39 -20.52 -33.61
N GLU A 120 -52.86 -19.60 -32.82
CA GLU A 120 -53.35 -18.21 -32.67
C GLU A 120 -52.30 -17.18 -33.11
N GLU A 121 -51.03 -17.38 -32.76
CA GLU A 121 -49.92 -16.51 -33.20
C GLU A 121 -48.63 -17.31 -33.42
N THR A 122 -47.89 -16.95 -34.47
CA THR A 122 -46.48 -17.36 -34.65
C THR A 122 -45.59 -16.12 -34.69
N LEU A 123 -44.53 -16.10 -33.89
CA LEU A 123 -43.63 -14.96 -33.70
C LEU A 123 -42.18 -15.32 -34.07
N LEU A 124 -41.64 -14.68 -35.10
CA LEU A 124 -40.24 -14.87 -35.51
C LEU A 124 -39.39 -13.70 -35.00
N LEU A 125 -38.29 -13.96 -34.31
CA LEU A 125 -37.44 -12.91 -33.72
C LEU A 125 -36.02 -12.98 -34.30
N GLY A 126 -35.42 -11.83 -34.61
CA GLY A 126 -34.02 -11.82 -35.03
C GLY A 126 -33.52 -10.48 -35.56
N SER A 127 -32.51 -10.56 -36.43
CA SER A 127 -31.88 -9.42 -37.11
C SER A 127 -32.76 -8.78 -38.18
N ALA A 128 -32.63 -7.46 -38.38
CA ALA A 128 -33.22 -6.74 -39.51
C ALA A 128 -32.79 -7.29 -40.88
N THR A 129 -31.60 -7.90 -40.97
CA THR A 129 -31.07 -8.52 -42.20
C THR A 129 -31.95 -9.65 -42.75
N MET A 130 -32.85 -10.23 -41.95
CA MET A 130 -33.80 -11.26 -42.39
C MET A 130 -35.05 -10.71 -43.13
N LYS A 131 -35.27 -9.39 -43.12
CA LYS A 131 -36.48 -8.75 -43.68
C LYS A 131 -36.80 -9.19 -45.10
N SER A 132 -35.83 -9.08 -46.01
CA SER A 132 -36.03 -9.35 -47.45
C SER A 132 -36.38 -10.82 -47.73
N ILE A 133 -35.61 -11.75 -47.16
CA ILE A 133 -35.79 -13.19 -47.37
C ILE A 133 -37.08 -13.72 -46.71
N LEU A 134 -37.50 -13.14 -45.58
CA LEU A 134 -38.80 -13.46 -44.98
C LEU A 134 -39.99 -13.07 -45.86
N ILE A 135 -39.95 -11.90 -46.51
CA ILE A 135 -41.00 -11.45 -47.45
C ILE A 135 -41.09 -12.41 -48.66
N GLN A 136 -39.95 -12.88 -49.15
CA GLN A 136 -39.86 -13.80 -50.30
C GLN A 136 -40.37 -15.21 -49.96
N LEU A 137 -39.97 -15.78 -48.83
CA LEU A 137 -40.32 -17.15 -48.43
C LEU A 137 -41.72 -17.27 -47.80
N LEU A 138 -42.18 -16.22 -47.11
CA LEU A 138 -43.47 -16.16 -46.41
C LEU A 138 -44.33 -14.96 -46.87
N PRO A 139 -44.85 -14.94 -48.11
CA PRO A 139 -45.69 -13.84 -48.60
C PRO A 139 -46.90 -13.56 -47.67
N GLY A 140 -47.05 -12.28 -47.28
CA GLY A 140 -48.09 -11.84 -46.34
C GLY A 140 -47.71 -11.93 -44.86
N ILE A 141 -46.42 -12.09 -44.54
CA ILE A 141 -45.88 -11.94 -43.17
C ILE A 141 -45.96 -10.48 -42.69
N THR A 142 -46.33 -10.27 -41.42
CA THR A 142 -46.25 -8.94 -40.77
C THR A 142 -44.83 -8.70 -40.30
N ILE A 143 -44.24 -7.53 -40.55
CA ILE A 143 -42.90 -7.18 -40.04
C ILE A 143 -42.99 -5.96 -39.11
N VAL A 144 -42.40 -6.09 -37.92
CA VAL A 144 -42.31 -5.06 -36.87
C VAL A 144 -40.85 -4.84 -36.54
N GLU A 145 -40.31 -3.68 -36.91
CA GLU A 145 -38.93 -3.31 -36.58
C GLU A 145 -38.84 -2.66 -35.20
N ARG A 146 -37.78 -2.96 -34.45
CA ARG A 146 -37.48 -2.36 -33.14
C ARG A 146 -36.07 -1.74 -33.13
N PRO A 147 -35.92 -0.42 -32.90
CA PRO A 147 -34.63 0.21 -32.75
C PRO A 147 -33.94 -0.22 -31.45
N ARG A 148 -32.62 -0.07 -31.40
CA ARG A 148 -31.81 -0.36 -30.20
C ARG A 148 -32.14 0.61 -29.06
N LEU A 149 -32.08 0.14 -27.82
CA LEU A 149 -32.41 0.94 -26.63
C LEU A 149 -31.28 1.90 -26.18
N SER A 150 -30.06 1.71 -26.68
CA SER A 150 -28.90 2.58 -26.46
C SER A 150 -27.97 2.58 -27.68
N GLN A 151 -27.07 3.54 -27.76
CA GLN A 151 -26.07 3.67 -28.82
C GLN A 151 -24.79 2.87 -28.50
N ILE A 152 -23.91 2.73 -29.49
CA ILE A 152 -22.53 2.27 -29.32
C ILE A 152 -21.62 3.21 -30.10
N PHE A 153 -20.46 3.53 -29.53
CA PHE A 153 -19.47 4.42 -30.15
C PHE A 153 -18.12 3.75 -30.32
N TYR A 154 -17.44 4.03 -31.43
CA TYR A 154 -16.09 3.55 -31.68
C TYR A 154 -15.06 4.34 -30.87
N ALA A 155 -14.30 3.62 -30.04
CA ALA A 155 -13.30 4.17 -29.13
C ALA A 155 -11.86 3.96 -29.61
N GLY A 156 -11.67 3.59 -30.88
CA GLY A 156 -10.37 3.42 -31.53
C GLY A 156 -9.58 2.19 -31.09
N GLN A 157 -8.29 2.16 -31.45
CA GLN A 157 -7.33 1.15 -31.01
C GLN A 157 -6.78 1.49 -29.61
N LYS A 158 -6.80 0.52 -28.69
CA LYS A 158 -6.20 0.65 -27.35
C LYS A 158 -5.35 -0.56 -27.03
N LYS A 159 -4.15 -0.36 -26.46
CA LYS A 159 -3.34 -1.46 -25.88
C LYS A 159 -4.11 -2.12 -24.73
N ILE A 160 -3.96 -3.42 -24.53
CA ILE A 160 -4.69 -4.19 -23.49
C ILE A 160 -4.52 -3.55 -22.09
N THR A 161 -3.32 -3.08 -21.76
CA THR A 161 -3.02 -2.32 -20.52
C THR A 161 -3.85 -1.04 -20.33
N ARG A 162 -4.41 -0.46 -21.39
CA ARG A 162 -5.18 0.80 -21.41
C ARG A 162 -6.68 0.61 -21.74
N LEU A 163 -7.17 -0.63 -21.75
CA LEU A 163 -8.61 -0.89 -21.87
C LEU A 163 -9.34 -0.44 -20.59
N PRO A 164 -10.56 0.13 -20.69
CA PRO A 164 -11.35 0.54 -19.54
C PRO A 164 -11.79 -0.66 -18.69
N GLN A 165 -12.31 -0.40 -17.49
CA GLN A 165 -12.99 -1.43 -16.69
C GLN A 165 -14.28 -1.89 -17.38
N ARG A 166 -14.81 -3.06 -17.00
CA ARG A 166 -15.97 -3.72 -17.63
C ARG A 166 -15.81 -3.89 -19.15
N THR A 167 -14.62 -4.34 -19.55
CA THR A 167 -14.29 -4.67 -20.95
C THR A 167 -14.45 -6.16 -21.22
N ALA A 168 -15.18 -6.53 -22.29
CA ALA A 168 -15.11 -7.84 -22.90
C ALA A 168 -14.12 -7.82 -24.08
N ILE A 169 -13.05 -8.61 -23.99
CA ILE A 169 -12.05 -8.79 -25.05
C ILE A 169 -12.38 -10.06 -25.84
N VAL A 170 -12.37 -9.96 -27.17
CA VAL A 170 -12.83 -11.04 -28.07
C VAL A 170 -11.71 -11.55 -28.97
N ALA A 171 -11.49 -12.86 -28.94
CA ALA A 171 -10.55 -13.60 -29.79
C ALA A 171 -11.16 -14.94 -30.23
N PHE A 172 -10.68 -15.53 -31.33
CA PHE A 172 -11.34 -16.68 -31.99
C PHE A 172 -10.55 -17.99 -31.89
N SER A 173 -9.59 -18.06 -30.97
CA SER A 173 -8.90 -19.30 -30.57
C SER A 173 -8.83 -19.38 -29.04
N ALA A 174 -8.79 -20.61 -28.50
CA ALA A 174 -8.65 -20.82 -27.06
C ALA A 174 -7.29 -20.32 -26.56
N ASP A 175 -6.23 -20.53 -27.35
CA ASP A 175 -4.86 -20.14 -27.02
C ASP A 175 -4.70 -18.62 -26.84
N GLU A 176 -5.25 -17.80 -27.75
CA GLU A 176 -5.24 -16.34 -27.60
C GLU A 176 -6.12 -15.88 -26.43
N VAL A 177 -7.28 -16.51 -26.20
CA VAL A 177 -8.09 -16.21 -25.01
C VAL A 177 -7.31 -16.48 -23.72
N TYR A 178 -6.60 -17.62 -23.62
CA TYR A 178 -5.77 -17.93 -22.46
C TYR A 178 -4.53 -17.03 -22.34
N ALA A 179 -3.89 -16.66 -23.46
CA ALA A 179 -2.74 -15.75 -23.47
C ALA A 179 -3.12 -14.33 -23.02
N ILE A 180 -4.27 -13.82 -23.51
CA ILE A 180 -4.81 -12.52 -23.12
C ILE A 180 -5.26 -12.54 -21.66
N ALA A 181 -5.95 -13.58 -21.17
CA ALA A 181 -6.37 -13.64 -19.77
C ALA A 181 -5.17 -13.74 -18.80
N GLU A 182 -4.12 -14.48 -19.15
CA GLU A 182 -2.87 -14.53 -18.39
C GLU A 182 -2.14 -13.17 -18.38
N LEU A 183 -2.13 -12.44 -19.51
CA LEU A 183 -1.60 -11.07 -19.58
C LEU A 183 -2.36 -10.13 -18.64
N ILE A 184 -3.69 -10.17 -18.65
CA ILE A 184 -4.54 -9.33 -17.80
C ILE A 184 -4.35 -9.68 -16.33
N ARG A 185 -4.31 -10.97 -15.96
CA ARG A 185 -4.02 -11.39 -14.57
C ARG A 185 -2.74 -10.75 -14.05
N ARG A 186 -1.66 -10.77 -14.83
CA ARG A 186 -0.35 -10.18 -14.47
C ARG A 186 -0.34 -8.65 -14.39
N GLN A 187 -1.32 -7.95 -14.95
CA GLN A 187 -1.30 -6.49 -15.13
C GLN A 187 -2.50 -5.76 -14.50
N ARG A 188 -3.56 -6.49 -14.13
CA ARG A 188 -4.87 -5.99 -13.69
C ARG A 188 -5.55 -6.90 -12.66
N GLY A 189 -4.84 -7.89 -12.09
CA GLY A 189 -5.34 -8.80 -11.06
C GLY A 189 -6.08 -10.03 -11.59
N GLY A 190 -6.97 -9.90 -12.59
CA GLY A 190 -7.65 -11.06 -13.13
C GLY A 190 -8.60 -10.82 -14.30
N ALA A 191 -8.99 -11.91 -14.95
CA ALA A 191 -10.03 -11.94 -15.97
C ALA A 191 -10.89 -13.22 -15.89
N ALA A 192 -12.17 -13.09 -16.20
CA ALA A 192 -13.05 -14.23 -16.46
C ALA A 192 -12.81 -14.77 -17.88
N VAL A 193 -12.97 -16.08 -18.07
CA VAL A 193 -12.74 -16.75 -19.36
C VAL A 193 -14.00 -17.45 -19.87
N VAL A 194 -14.45 -17.12 -21.09
CA VAL A 194 -15.67 -17.68 -21.70
C VAL A 194 -15.40 -18.20 -23.12
N LEU A 195 -15.28 -19.52 -23.27
CA LEU A 195 -15.16 -20.20 -24.56
C LEU A 195 -16.48 -20.88 -24.95
N GLY A 196 -16.76 -20.98 -26.25
CA GLY A 196 -17.92 -21.70 -26.78
C GLY A 196 -18.00 -23.18 -26.37
N ALA A 197 -16.87 -23.83 -26.08
CA ALA A 197 -16.80 -25.22 -25.62
C ALA A 197 -17.21 -25.43 -24.15
N LEU A 198 -17.05 -24.41 -23.28
CA LEU A 198 -17.31 -24.53 -21.83
C LEU A 198 -18.75 -24.98 -21.55
N SER A 199 -18.94 -25.74 -20.47
CA SER A 199 -20.29 -26.13 -20.05
C SER A 199 -21.14 -24.91 -19.66
N PRO A 200 -22.48 -24.99 -19.76
CA PRO A 200 -23.37 -23.94 -19.26
C PRO A 200 -23.05 -23.51 -17.83
N ARG A 201 -22.69 -24.47 -16.98
CA ARG A 201 -22.34 -24.26 -15.57
C ARG A 201 -21.02 -23.51 -15.41
N THR A 202 -19.93 -23.99 -16.02
CA THR A 202 -18.62 -23.31 -15.96
C THR A 202 -18.71 -21.90 -16.55
N ARG A 203 -19.45 -21.74 -17.67
CA ARG A 203 -19.64 -20.46 -18.34
C ARG A 203 -20.42 -19.46 -17.47
N ASN A 204 -21.52 -19.89 -16.86
CA ASN A 204 -22.29 -19.04 -15.94
C ASN A 204 -21.46 -18.66 -14.70
N ALA A 205 -20.68 -19.59 -14.13
CA ALA A 205 -19.84 -19.30 -12.98
C ALA A 205 -18.68 -18.33 -13.31
N GLN A 206 -18.09 -18.42 -14.52
CA GLN A 206 -17.11 -17.43 -15.00
C GLN A 206 -17.76 -16.06 -15.27
N VAL A 207 -19.00 -16.02 -15.77
CA VAL A 207 -19.77 -14.79 -15.92
C VAL A 207 -20.15 -14.18 -14.57
N GLY A 208 -20.45 -15.02 -13.55
CA GLY A 208 -20.71 -14.59 -12.17
C GLY A 208 -19.59 -13.70 -11.63
N LEU A 209 -18.34 -14.18 -11.67
CA LEU A 209 -17.15 -13.40 -11.26
C LEU A 209 -17.08 -11.99 -11.88
N TYR A 210 -17.45 -11.87 -13.16
CA TYR A 210 -17.44 -10.60 -13.89
C TYR A 210 -18.65 -9.70 -13.56
N GLN A 211 -19.82 -10.27 -13.30
CA GLN A 211 -21.03 -9.53 -12.91
C GLN A 211 -20.98 -9.10 -11.44
N GLU A 212 -20.42 -9.93 -10.55
CA GLU A 212 -20.26 -9.69 -9.12
C GLU A 212 -19.06 -8.80 -8.78
N GLY A 213 -18.28 -8.38 -9.78
CA GLY A 213 -17.18 -7.42 -9.65
C GLY A 213 -15.84 -8.00 -9.19
N ASP A 214 -15.71 -9.33 -9.09
CA ASP A 214 -14.44 -9.99 -8.74
C ASP A 214 -13.37 -9.83 -9.85
N VAL A 215 -13.79 -9.59 -11.09
CA VAL A 215 -12.90 -9.26 -12.22
C VAL A 215 -13.50 -8.18 -13.13
N ASP A 216 -12.66 -7.22 -13.55
CA ASP A 216 -13.05 -6.12 -14.45
C ASP A 216 -13.10 -6.50 -15.93
N TYR A 217 -12.51 -7.66 -16.28
CA TYR A 217 -12.24 -8.06 -17.65
C TYR A 217 -12.80 -9.44 -17.92
N LEU A 218 -13.43 -9.59 -19.08
CA LEU A 218 -13.91 -10.86 -19.62
C LEU A 218 -13.14 -11.13 -20.91
N VAL A 219 -12.49 -12.28 -21.05
CA VAL A 219 -11.84 -12.70 -22.29
C VAL A 219 -12.60 -13.88 -22.88
N ALA A 220 -13.03 -13.77 -24.13
CA ALA A 220 -13.99 -14.71 -24.68
C ALA A 220 -13.91 -14.90 -26.20
N THR A 221 -14.64 -15.89 -26.71
CA THR A 221 -14.93 -16.02 -28.15
C THR A 221 -16.26 -15.36 -28.52
N ASP A 222 -16.59 -15.42 -29.82
CA ASP A 222 -17.93 -15.22 -30.39
C ASP A 222 -19.12 -15.76 -29.56
N ALA A 223 -18.88 -16.73 -28.69
CA ALA A 223 -19.83 -17.26 -27.70
C ALA A 223 -20.42 -16.21 -26.73
N ILE A 224 -19.90 -14.97 -26.65
CA ILE A 224 -20.57 -13.85 -25.97
C ILE A 224 -21.58 -13.10 -26.85
N GLY A 225 -21.41 -13.19 -28.18
CA GLY A 225 -22.32 -12.61 -29.17
C GLY A 225 -23.72 -13.21 -29.13
N MET A 226 -23.88 -14.41 -28.52
CA MET A 226 -25.16 -15.09 -28.34
C MET A 226 -25.30 -15.71 -26.94
N GLY A 227 -26.44 -15.45 -26.28
CA GLY A 227 -26.91 -16.28 -25.17
C GLY A 227 -26.20 -16.16 -23.81
N LEU A 228 -25.62 -15.00 -23.51
CA LEU A 228 -25.25 -14.61 -22.15
C LEU A 228 -25.82 -13.22 -21.82
N ASN A 229 -26.34 -13.06 -20.61
CA ASN A 229 -26.75 -11.78 -20.04
C ASN A 229 -25.55 -11.09 -19.36
N LEU A 230 -24.74 -10.41 -20.17
CA LEU A 230 -23.53 -9.69 -19.74
C LEU A 230 -23.82 -8.18 -19.61
N ASP A 231 -23.21 -7.52 -18.62
CA ASP A 231 -23.22 -6.06 -18.49
C ASP A 231 -21.82 -5.52 -18.79
N VAL A 232 -21.63 -5.05 -20.02
CA VAL A 232 -20.34 -4.74 -20.65
C VAL A 232 -20.37 -3.29 -21.13
N ASP A 233 -19.38 -2.50 -20.72
CA ASP A 233 -19.27 -1.09 -21.10
C ASP A 233 -18.42 -0.91 -22.37
N HIS A 234 -17.47 -1.83 -22.58
CA HIS A 234 -16.57 -1.80 -23.73
C HIS A 234 -16.37 -3.20 -24.34
N VAL A 235 -16.44 -3.31 -25.67
CA VAL A 235 -16.06 -4.52 -26.42
C VAL A 235 -14.78 -4.26 -27.20
N ALA A 236 -13.73 -5.05 -26.96
CA ALA A 236 -12.43 -4.91 -27.61
C ALA A 236 -12.10 -6.14 -28.47
N PHE A 237 -12.02 -5.97 -29.78
CA PHE A 237 -11.61 -7.03 -30.70
C PHE A 237 -10.08 -7.20 -30.65
N ALA A 238 -9.61 -8.36 -30.19
CA ALA A 238 -8.19 -8.74 -30.20
C ALA A 238 -7.80 -9.58 -31.44
N GLN A 239 -8.80 -10.06 -32.18
CA GLN A 239 -8.68 -10.64 -33.51
C GLN A 239 -9.85 -10.17 -34.39
N ASP A 240 -9.65 -10.17 -35.71
CA ASP A 240 -10.60 -9.79 -36.76
C ASP A 240 -10.96 -10.98 -37.69
N ARG A 241 -10.20 -12.07 -37.60
CA ARG A 241 -10.32 -13.29 -38.41
C ARG A 241 -10.67 -14.50 -37.55
N LYS A 242 -11.51 -15.38 -38.11
CA LYS A 242 -11.88 -16.67 -37.49
C LYS A 242 -11.79 -17.82 -38.48
N PHE A 243 -11.65 -19.03 -37.94
CA PHE A 243 -11.84 -20.26 -38.70
C PHE A 243 -13.34 -20.56 -38.82
N ASP A 244 -13.84 -20.81 -40.03
CA ASP A 244 -15.27 -21.09 -40.29
C ASP A 244 -15.60 -22.57 -40.49
N GLY A 245 -14.67 -23.46 -40.10
CA GLY A 245 -14.73 -24.90 -40.36
C GLY A 245 -13.93 -25.32 -41.59
N TYR A 246 -13.67 -24.39 -42.52
CA TYR A 246 -12.94 -24.67 -43.77
C TYR A 246 -11.70 -23.77 -43.94
N GLN A 247 -11.80 -22.48 -43.60
CA GLN A 247 -10.72 -21.50 -43.81
C GLN A 247 -10.70 -20.37 -42.77
N PHE A 248 -9.56 -19.67 -42.69
CA PHE A 248 -9.40 -18.48 -41.85
C PHE A 248 -9.79 -17.20 -42.60
N ARG A 249 -11.07 -16.80 -42.49
CA ARG A 249 -11.61 -15.59 -43.11
C ARG A 249 -11.77 -14.44 -42.11
N ASN A 250 -11.92 -13.23 -42.62
CA ASN A 250 -12.36 -12.08 -41.82
C ASN A 250 -13.81 -12.28 -41.35
N LEU A 251 -14.16 -11.66 -40.23
CA LEU A 251 -15.56 -11.49 -39.83
C LEU A 251 -16.30 -10.61 -40.84
N ASN A 252 -17.61 -10.86 -41.02
CA ASN A 252 -18.47 -9.93 -41.73
C ASN A 252 -19.03 -8.83 -40.78
N PRO A 253 -19.52 -7.69 -41.31
CA PRO A 253 -20.02 -6.59 -40.48
C PRO A 253 -21.17 -6.99 -39.53
N GLY A 254 -22.00 -7.97 -39.89
CA GLY A 254 -23.06 -8.49 -39.02
C GLY A 254 -22.55 -9.33 -37.85
N GLU A 255 -21.50 -10.14 -38.07
CA GLU A 255 -20.81 -10.88 -37.01
C GLU A 255 -20.12 -9.92 -36.02
N LEU A 256 -19.43 -8.89 -36.54
CA LEU A 256 -18.88 -7.79 -35.74
C LEU A 256 -19.98 -7.06 -34.98
N GLY A 257 -21.09 -6.71 -35.62
CA GLY A 257 -22.23 -6.00 -35.03
C GLY A 257 -22.94 -6.80 -33.93
N GLN A 258 -23.04 -8.12 -34.06
CA GLN A 258 -23.62 -9.00 -33.03
C GLN A 258 -22.74 -9.06 -31.77
N ILE A 259 -21.42 -8.92 -31.92
CA ILE A 259 -20.45 -8.92 -30.82
C ILE A 259 -20.31 -7.51 -30.22
N ALA A 260 -20.06 -6.48 -31.02
CA ALA A 260 -19.97 -5.07 -30.60
C ALA A 260 -21.27 -4.59 -29.95
N GLY A 261 -22.42 -5.02 -30.47
CA GLY A 261 -23.74 -4.76 -29.92
C GLY A 261 -24.02 -5.36 -28.53
N ARG A 262 -23.04 -6.05 -27.92
CA ARG A 262 -23.05 -6.45 -26.50
C ARG A 262 -22.55 -5.35 -25.56
N ALA A 263 -21.86 -4.32 -26.06
CA ALA A 263 -21.48 -3.15 -25.28
C ALA A 263 -22.69 -2.22 -25.09
N GLY A 264 -22.92 -1.74 -23.86
CA GLY A 264 -24.09 -0.95 -23.50
C GLY A 264 -25.35 -1.81 -23.32
N ARG A 265 -26.12 -1.52 -22.28
CA ARG A 265 -27.25 -2.34 -21.84
C ARG A 265 -28.42 -1.49 -21.34
N HIS A 266 -29.65 -1.89 -21.70
CA HIS A 266 -30.84 -1.04 -21.53
C HIS A 266 -30.61 0.34 -22.17
N ILE A 267 -30.62 1.41 -21.37
CA ILE A 267 -30.49 2.81 -21.79
C ILE A 267 -29.01 3.28 -21.71
N LYS A 268 -28.11 2.49 -21.11
CA LYS A 268 -26.68 2.84 -21.02
C LYS A 268 -26.00 2.58 -22.36
N ASP A 269 -25.37 3.61 -22.90
CA ASP A 269 -24.57 3.50 -24.13
C ASP A 269 -23.31 2.66 -23.91
N GLY A 270 -22.84 2.04 -24.99
CA GLY A 270 -21.63 1.22 -24.98
C GLY A 270 -20.51 1.84 -25.82
N THR A 271 -19.34 1.22 -25.76
CA THR A 271 -18.25 1.51 -26.70
C THR A 271 -17.67 0.23 -27.28
N PHE A 272 -17.10 0.30 -28.49
CA PHE A 272 -16.33 -0.80 -29.06
C PHE A 272 -15.00 -0.29 -29.62
N GLY A 273 -14.03 -1.19 -29.81
CA GLY A 273 -12.70 -0.83 -30.28
C GLY A 273 -11.86 -2.05 -30.61
N VAL A 274 -10.60 -1.82 -30.96
CA VAL A 274 -9.65 -2.87 -31.33
C VAL A 274 -8.44 -2.89 -30.39
N THR A 275 -7.81 -4.05 -30.23
CA THR A 275 -6.67 -4.25 -29.33
C THR A 275 -5.69 -5.30 -29.85
N GLY A 276 -4.59 -5.52 -29.11
CA GLY A 276 -3.58 -6.50 -29.48
C GLY A 276 -2.84 -6.13 -30.77
N ARG A 277 -3.13 -6.86 -31.85
CA ARG A 277 -2.52 -6.73 -33.19
C ARG A 277 -3.53 -6.38 -34.29
N VAL A 278 -4.78 -6.07 -33.93
CA VAL A 278 -5.82 -5.69 -34.90
C VAL A 278 -5.68 -4.21 -35.23
N ASP A 279 -5.62 -3.90 -36.52
CA ASP A 279 -5.60 -2.53 -37.04
C ASP A 279 -6.94 -1.80 -36.79
N PRO A 280 -6.95 -0.46 -36.73
CA PRO A 280 -8.19 0.31 -36.62
C PRO A 280 -9.18 -0.05 -37.73
N PHE A 281 -10.47 -0.21 -37.38
CA PHE A 281 -11.54 -0.32 -38.36
C PHE A 281 -11.64 0.96 -39.21
N ASP A 282 -12.03 0.77 -40.47
CA ASP A 282 -12.33 1.81 -41.44
C ASP A 282 -13.65 2.53 -41.13
N GLU A 283 -13.79 3.75 -41.66
CA GLU A 283 -14.89 4.65 -41.33
C GLU A 283 -16.26 4.12 -41.80
N GLU A 284 -16.33 3.42 -42.94
CA GLU A 284 -17.55 2.75 -43.41
C GLU A 284 -17.96 1.63 -42.44
N LEU A 285 -17.03 0.75 -42.06
CA LEU A 285 -17.31 -0.32 -41.10
C LEU A 285 -17.75 0.24 -39.73
N VAL A 286 -17.14 1.33 -39.27
CA VAL A 286 -17.55 2.03 -38.04
C VAL A 286 -18.98 2.56 -38.16
N GLU A 287 -19.30 3.34 -39.20
CA GLU A 287 -20.66 3.88 -39.41
C GLU A 287 -21.70 2.75 -39.46
N ARG A 288 -21.40 1.65 -40.15
CA ARG A 288 -22.29 0.49 -40.28
C ARG A 288 -22.49 -0.24 -38.95
N LEU A 289 -21.48 -0.29 -38.08
CA LEU A 289 -21.58 -0.86 -36.74
C LEU A 289 -22.40 0.04 -35.79
N GLU A 290 -22.16 1.36 -35.80
CA GLU A 290 -22.88 2.33 -34.96
C GLU A 290 -24.35 2.49 -35.37
N THR A 291 -24.64 2.52 -36.68
CA THR A 291 -26.00 2.61 -37.23
C THR A 291 -26.73 1.26 -37.33
N HIS A 292 -26.04 0.15 -37.05
CA HIS A 292 -26.52 -1.23 -37.20
C HIS A 292 -27.00 -1.60 -38.63
N GLN A 293 -26.35 -1.07 -39.66
CA GLN A 293 -26.69 -1.27 -41.06
C GLN A 293 -25.84 -2.38 -41.71
N PHE A 294 -26.44 -3.57 -41.82
CA PHE A 294 -25.78 -4.80 -42.28
C PHE A 294 -26.49 -5.40 -43.52
N ASP A 295 -25.73 -6.16 -44.31
CA ASP A 295 -26.24 -6.75 -45.56
C ASP A 295 -27.40 -7.73 -45.31
N PRO A 296 -28.48 -7.68 -46.13
CA PRO A 296 -29.60 -8.60 -45.99
C PRO A 296 -29.19 -10.03 -46.34
N VAL A 297 -29.72 -11.00 -45.59
CA VAL A 297 -29.48 -12.43 -45.82
C VAL A 297 -30.14 -12.83 -47.14
N LYS A 298 -29.33 -13.35 -48.07
CA LYS A 298 -29.78 -13.70 -49.44
C LYS A 298 -30.22 -15.15 -49.60
N VAL A 299 -29.66 -16.07 -48.80
CA VAL A 299 -29.96 -17.50 -48.84
C VAL A 299 -30.00 -18.09 -47.42
N LEU A 300 -30.89 -19.04 -47.20
CA LEU A 300 -30.95 -19.87 -45.99
C LEU A 300 -30.53 -21.30 -46.31
N GLN A 301 -29.87 -21.99 -45.37
CA GLN A 301 -29.56 -23.41 -45.51
C GLN A 301 -30.84 -24.23 -45.41
N TRP A 302 -31.03 -25.20 -46.29
CA TRP A 302 -32.23 -26.04 -46.35
C TRP A 302 -31.87 -27.51 -46.51
N ARG A 303 -32.66 -28.37 -45.87
CA ARG A 303 -32.63 -29.83 -45.96
C ARG A 303 -34.09 -30.31 -46.08
N THR A 304 -34.33 -31.46 -46.70
CA THR A 304 -35.70 -32.00 -46.78
C THR A 304 -36.29 -32.23 -45.39
N GLU A 305 -37.59 -31.92 -45.24
CA GLU A 305 -38.39 -32.44 -44.12
C GLU A 305 -38.68 -33.93 -44.31
N LYS A 306 -38.93 -34.35 -45.56
CA LYS A 306 -39.39 -35.69 -45.93
C LYS A 306 -38.22 -36.58 -46.26
N PHE A 307 -37.86 -37.44 -45.31
CA PHE A 307 -36.85 -38.49 -45.49
C PHE A 307 -37.46 -39.74 -46.12
N ASP A 308 -36.69 -40.42 -46.97
CA ASP A 308 -37.06 -41.72 -47.57
C ASP A 308 -36.37 -42.85 -46.82
N PHE A 309 -37.02 -43.42 -45.81
CA PHE A 309 -36.46 -44.54 -45.03
C PHE A 309 -36.56 -45.90 -45.74
N SER A 310 -36.97 -46.00 -47.01
CA SER A 310 -37.09 -47.30 -47.71
C SER A 310 -35.77 -48.08 -47.79
N SER A 311 -34.63 -47.39 -47.78
CA SER A 311 -33.27 -47.94 -47.85
C SER A 311 -32.25 -46.85 -47.48
N ILE A 312 -31.00 -47.22 -47.16
CA ILE A 312 -29.91 -46.25 -46.95
C ILE A 312 -29.75 -45.32 -48.17
N ALA A 313 -29.80 -45.89 -49.39
CA ALA A 313 -29.71 -45.12 -50.63
C ALA A 313 -30.95 -44.24 -50.90
N GLY A 314 -32.12 -44.61 -50.38
CA GLY A 314 -33.30 -43.74 -50.32
C GLY A 314 -33.07 -42.54 -49.42
N LEU A 315 -32.60 -42.79 -48.20
CA LEU A 315 -32.34 -41.76 -47.20
C LEU A 315 -31.31 -40.74 -47.70
N GLN A 316 -30.17 -41.21 -48.21
CA GLN A 316 -29.13 -40.38 -48.82
C GLN A 316 -29.70 -39.50 -49.94
N ARG A 317 -30.43 -40.10 -50.90
CA ARG A 317 -31.08 -39.37 -52.01
C ARG A 317 -32.09 -38.32 -51.54
N SER A 318 -32.77 -38.56 -50.41
CA SER A 318 -33.68 -37.59 -49.81
C SER A 318 -32.93 -36.44 -49.11
N LEU A 319 -31.83 -36.72 -48.40
CA LEU A 319 -30.97 -35.71 -47.77
C LEU A 319 -30.28 -34.81 -48.81
N ASP A 320 -29.86 -35.39 -49.93
CA ASP A 320 -29.21 -34.67 -51.03
C ASP A 320 -30.16 -33.85 -51.91
N ALA A 321 -31.48 -33.83 -51.62
CA ALA A 321 -32.46 -33.06 -52.36
C ALA A 321 -32.11 -31.56 -52.46
N VAL A 322 -32.36 -30.97 -53.63
CA VAL A 322 -32.15 -29.54 -53.91
C VAL A 322 -33.46 -28.78 -53.67
N PRO A 323 -33.45 -27.62 -52.98
CA PRO A 323 -34.66 -26.81 -52.79
C PRO A 323 -35.20 -26.28 -54.13
N ARG A 324 -36.52 -26.13 -54.20
CA ARG A 324 -37.24 -25.62 -55.41
C ARG A 324 -37.71 -24.17 -55.28
N VAL A 325 -37.17 -23.43 -54.33
CA VAL A 325 -37.56 -22.04 -54.02
C VAL A 325 -36.31 -21.19 -53.94
N GLU A 326 -36.32 -20.05 -54.62
CA GLU A 326 -35.25 -19.06 -54.57
C GLU A 326 -35.07 -18.53 -53.14
N GLY A 327 -33.82 -18.22 -52.76
CA GLY A 327 -33.48 -17.86 -51.38
C GLY A 327 -33.30 -19.03 -50.42
N LEU A 328 -33.49 -20.28 -50.88
CA LEU A 328 -33.03 -21.48 -50.19
C LEU A 328 -31.87 -22.12 -50.95
N THR A 329 -30.82 -22.53 -50.23
CA THR A 329 -29.73 -23.38 -50.76
C THR A 329 -29.73 -24.73 -50.06
N ARG A 330 -29.26 -25.79 -50.72
CA ARG A 330 -29.03 -27.07 -50.04
C ARG A 330 -27.93 -26.85 -48.99
N ALA A 331 -28.19 -27.28 -47.76
CA ALA A 331 -27.22 -27.25 -46.67
C ALA A 331 -25.96 -28.07 -47.03
N LEU A 332 -24.83 -27.72 -46.41
CA LEU A 332 -23.65 -28.57 -46.47
C LEU A 332 -23.91 -29.88 -45.68
N PRO A 333 -23.24 -31.00 -46.02
CA PRO A 333 -23.36 -32.24 -45.25
C PRO A 333 -22.89 -32.01 -43.80
N ALA A 334 -23.84 -31.88 -42.87
CA ALA A 334 -23.55 -31.80 -41.45
C ALA A 334 -23.09 -33.17 -40.89
N THR A 335 -22.61 -33.17 -39.64
CA THR A 335 -22.01 -34.34 -38.97
C THR A 335 -22.88 -35.60 -39.02
N ASP A 336 -24.21 -35.45 -39.02
CA ASP A 336 -25.17 -36.55 -39.13
C ASP A 336 -25.16 -37.23 -40.51
N GLN A 337 -25.14 -36.44 -41.59
CA GLN A 337 -25.06 -36.92 -42.97
C GLN A 337 -23.67 -37.45 -43.30
N GLN A 338 -22.61 -36.83 -42.75
CA GLN A 338 -21.24 -37.36 -42.85
C GLN A 338 -21.11 -38.72 -42.17
N ALA A 339 -21.66 -38.89 -40.96
CA ALA A 339 -21.68 -40.17 -40.25
C ALA A 339 -22.45 -41.23 -41.04
N LEU A 340 -23.63 -40.89 -41.59
CA LEU A 340 -24.39 -41.79 -42.45
C LEU A 340 -23.61 -42.19 -43.71
N GLU A 341 -22.89 -41.25 -44.34
CA GLU A 341 -22.08 -41.54 -45.52
C GLU A 341 -20.92 -42.50 -45.20
N TYR A 342 -20.19 -42.28 -44.11
CA TYR A 342 -19.15 -43.20 -43.65
C TYR A 342 -19.75 -44.58 -43.32
N LEU A 343 -20.84 -44.64 -42.56
CA LEU A 343 -21.48 -45.89 -42.15
C LEU A 343 -22.03 -46.69 -43.32
N SER A 344 -22.56 -46.03 -44.35
CA SER A 344 -23.07 -46.70 -45.55
C SER A 344 -22.01 -47.47 -46.35
N ARG A 345 -20.72 -47.21 -46.11
CA ARG A 345 -19.60 -47.87 -46.79
C ARG A 345 -19.18 -49.20 -46.13
N TYR A 346 -19.63 -49.47 -44.90
CA TYR A 346 -19.34 -50.72 -44.19
C TYR A 346 -20.40 -51.79 -44.52
N PRO A 347 -20.02 -52.98 -45.04
CA PRO A 347 -20.97 -54.05 -45.37
C PRO A 347 -21.84 -54.45 -44.17
N GLU A 348 -21.24 -54.61 -42.98
CA GLU A 348 -21.94 -55.03 -41.76
C GLU A 348 -23.09 -54.09 -41.33
N ILE A 349 -23.02 -52.80 -41.70
CA ILE A 349 -24.13 -51.86 -41.52
C ILE A 349 -25.21 -52.15 -42.56
N SER A 350 -24.86 -52.21 -43.85
CA SER A 350 -25.81 -52.47 -44.93
C SER A 350 -26.55 -53.81 -44.76
N ASP A 351 -25.85 -54.86 -44.32
CA ASP A 351 -26.40 -56.21 -44.10
C ASP A 351 -27.43 -56.25 -42.96
N ILE A 352 -27.29 -55.40 -41.94
CA ILE A 352 -28.22 -55.35 -40.80
C ILE A 352 -29.34 -54.31 -41.01
N THR A 353 -29.12 -53.27 -41.83
CA THR A 353 -30.09 -52.22 -42.16
C THR A 353 -31.06 -52.67 -43.28
N ASP A 354 -31.69 -53.84 -43.07
CA ASP A 354 -32.52 -54.58 -44.04
C ASP A 354 -33.96 -54.06 -44.24
N ARG A 355 -34.42 -53.10 -43.43
CA ARG A 355 -35.83 -52.68 -43.35
C ARG A 355 -36.00 -51.21 -42.94
N PRO A 356 -37.13 -50.55 -43.24
CA PRO A 356 -37.30 -49.12 -43.01
C PRO A 356 -37.11 -48.67 -41.56
N GLU A 357 -37.59 -49.44 -40.59
CA GLU A 357 -37.46 -49.13 -39.16
C GLU A 357 -35.98 -49.15 -38.71
N ARG A 358 -35.14 -49.96 -39.37
CA ARG A 358 -33.69 -50.00 -39.12
C ARG A 358 -32.94 -48.88 -39.85
N VAL A 359 -33.43 -48.41 -41.01
CA VAL A 359 -32.90 -47.20 -41.67
C VAL A 359 -33.20 -45.96 -40.83
N GLU A 360 -34.41 -45.85 -40.28
CA GLU A 360 -34.79 -44.78 -39.35
C GLU A 360 -33.96 -44.84 -38.06
N LYS A 361 -33.75 -46.03 -37.46
CA LYS A 361 -32.85 -46.18 -36.31
C LYS A 361 -31.37 -45.88 -36.63
N LEU A 362 -30.90 -46.16 -37.84
CA LEU A 362 -29.55 -45.75 -38.26
C LEU A 362 -29.46 -44.22 -38.31
N TRP A 363 -30.50 -43.55 -38.80
CA TRP A 363 -30.57 -42.09 -38.83
C TRP A 363 -30.68 -41.45 -37.43
N GLU A 364 -31.48 -42.01 -36.52
CA GLU A 364 -31.50 -41.60 -35.10
C GLU A 364 -30.12 -41.67 -34.43
N ALA A 365 -29.33 -42.68 -34.80
CA ALA A 365 -27.98 -42.91 -34.31
C ALA A 365 -26.95 -41.97 -34.97
N CYS A 366 -27.07 -41.72 -36.28
CA CYS A 366 -26.26 -40.73 -37.00
C CYS A 366 -26.46 -39.31 -36.45
N ALA A 367 -27.65 -38.99 -35.96
CA ALA A 367 -27.96 -37.73 -35.28
C ALA A 367 -27.37 -37.60 -33.85
N LEU A 368 -26.30 -38.35 -33.53
CA LEU A 368 -25.48 -38.18 -32.32
C LEU A 368 -24.50 -37.01 -32.50
N PRO A 369 -24.55 -35.93 -31.69
CA PRO A 369 -23.62 -34.81 -31.82
C PRO A 369 -22.20 -35.19 -31.44
N ASP A 370 -21.21 -34.79 -32.25
CA ASP A 370 -19.80 -34.89 -31.84
C ASP A 370 -19.38 -33.68 -30.99
N TYR A 371 -19.62 -33.79 -29.68
CA TYR A 371 -19.10 -32.83 -28.71
C TYR A 371 -17.57 -32.83 -28.60
N ARG A 372 -16.88 -33.89 -29.07
CA ARG A 372 -15.43 -34.10 -28.89
C ARG A 372 -14.59 -33.54 -30.05
N ARG A 373 -15.20 -33.26 -31.21
CA ARG A 373 -14.54 -32.78 -32.44
C ARG A 373 -13.39 -33.71 -32.88
N ILE A 374 -13.69 -35.00 -32.92
CA ILE A 374 -12.78 -36.06 -33.36
C ILE A 374 -12.84 -36.24 -34.88
N THR A 375 -12.06 -37.18 -35.42
CA THR A 375 -12.15 -37.50 -36.85
C THR A 375 -13.52 -38.12 -37.19
N PRO A 376 -14.11 -37.84 -38.37
CA PRO A 376 -15.42 -38.40 -38.75
C PRO A 376 -15.49 -39.92 -38.69
N ALA A 377 -14.39 -40.62 -38.98
CA ALA A 377 -14.27 -42.07 -38.83
C ALA A 377 -14.47 -42.51 -37.36
N GLN A 378 -13.72 -41.94 -36.42
CA GLN A 378 -13.84 -42.28 -34.99
C GLN A 378 -15.21 -41.93 -34.38
N HIS A 379 -15.94 -40.99 -34.97
CA HIS A 379 -17.33 -40.72 -34.59
C HIS A 379 -18.28 -41.77 -35.18
N ALA A 380 -18.09 -42.15 -36.44
CA ALA A 380 -18.82 -43.26 -37.08
C ALA A 380 -18.61 -44.59 -36.32
N ASP A 381 -17.39 -44.92 -35.88
CA ASP A 381 -17.09 -46.15 -35.12
C ASP A 381 -17.90 -46.24 -33.81
N LEU A 382 -18.10 -45.10 -33.13
CA LEU A 382 -18.99 -45.03 -31.96
C LEU A 382 -20.46 -45.23 -32.35
N ILE A 383 -20.91 -44.58 -33.42
CA ILE A 383 -22.30 -44.70 -33.89
C ILE A 383 -22.60 -46.13 -34.36
N GLN A 384 -21.67 -46.80 -35.04
CA GLN A 384 -21.73 -48.23 -35.40
C GLN A 384 -21.92 -49.09 -34.15
N SER A 385 -21.10 -48.86 -33.11
CA SER A 385 -21.16 -49.61 -31.85
C SER A 385 -22.54 -49.48 -31.19
N LEU A 386 -23.05 -48.25 -31.08
CA LEU A 386 -24.38 -47.96 -30.53
C LEU A 386 -25.50 -48.55 -31.38
N TYR A 387 -25.41 -48.45 -32.70
CA TYR A 387 -26.40 -48.97 -33.64
C TYR A 387 -26.50 -50.50 -33.60
N PHE A 388 -25.37 -51.21 -33.56
CA PHE A 388 -25.36 -52.66 -33.42
C PHE A 388 -26.00 -53.12 -32.10
N ASP A 389 -25.73 -52.45 -30.98
CA ASP A 389 -26.40 -52.78 -29.71
C ASP A 389 -27.91 -52.49 -29.77
N LEU A 390 -28.32 -51.32 -30.26
CA LEU A 390 -29.74 -50.96 -30.43
C LEU A 390 -30.50 -51.96 -31.33
N VAL A 391 -29.88 -52.44 -32.42
CA VAL A 391 -30.53 -53.38 -33.35
C VAL A 391 -30.47 -54.84 -32.88
N ARG A 392 -29.42 -55.26 -32.15
CA ARG A 392 -29.25 -56.65 -31.69
C ARG A 392 -29.83 -56.92 -30.31
N ARG A 393 -29.85 -55.93 -29.41
CA ARG A 393 -30.31 -56.04 -28.01
C ARG A 393 -31.58 -55.24 -27.72
N GLY A 394 -31.88 -54.22 -28.52
CA GLY A 394 -32.94 -53.23 -28.25
C GLY A 394 -32.46 -52.03 -27.42
N THR A 395 -31.36 -52.16 -26.68
CA THR A 395 -30.74 -51.10 -25.86
C THR A 395 -29.21 -51.09 -26.05
N VAL A 396 -28.59 -49.95 -25.78
CA VAL A 396 -27.12 -49.80 -25.71
C VAL A 396 -26.58 -50.63 -24.55
N ASN A 397 -25.42 -51.26 -24.72
CA ASN A 397 -24.77 -52.05 -23.67
C ASN A 397 -24.37 -51.19 -22.45
N GLU A 398 -25.02 -51.43 -21.31
CA GLU A 398 -24.82 -50.64 -20.09
C GLU A 398 -23.45 -50.88 -19.43
N ASP A 399 -22.80 -52.03 -19.64
CA ASP A 399 -21.41 -52.27 -19.20
C ASP A 399 -20.43 -51.37 -19.95
N PHE A 400 -20.61 -51.24 -21.27
CA PHE A 400 -19.80 -50.37 -22.13
C PHE A 400 -20.03 -48.90 -21.79
N LEU A 401 -21.29 -48.47 -21.67
CA LEU A 401 -21.65 -47.14 -21.17
C LEU A 401 -20.99 -46.88 -19.81
N GLY A 402 -21.10 -47.82 -18.87
CA GLY A 402 -20.56 -47.71 -17.52
C GLY A 402 -19.04 -47.62 -17.48
N GLU A 403 -18.32 -48.30 -18.38
CA GLU A 403 -16.88 -48.14 -18.50
C GLU A 403 -16.51 -46.77 -19.09
N GLN A 404 -17.19 -46.32 -20.15
CA GLN A 404 -16.92 -45.04 -20.80
C GLN A 404 -17.22 -43.85 -19.87
N VAL A 405 -18.30 -43.91 -19.09
CA VAL A 405 -18.64 -42.95 -18.05
C VAL A 405 -17.58 -42.95 -16.94
N ARG A 406 -17.13 -44.13 -16.47
CA ARG A 406 -16.07 -44.26 -15.45
C ARG A 406 -14.72 -43.73 -15.91
N ARG A 407 -14.40 -43.83 -17.22
CA ARG A 407 -13.18 -43.23 -17.81
C ARG A 407 -13.23 -41.70 -17.83
N ALA A 408 -14.42 -41.10 -17.92
CA ALA A 408 -14.63 -39.65 -17.89
C ALA A 408 -14.75 -39.08 -16.46
N ASP A 409 -15.19 -39.87 -15.48
CA ASP A 409 -15.39 -39.46 -14.08
C ASP A 409 -14.07 -39.28 -13.30
N ARG A 410 -13.32 -38.24 -13.66
CA ARG A 410 -12.02 -37.87 -13.07
C ARG A 410 -11.83 -36.36 -13.08
N THR A 411 -11.59 -35.75 -11.92
CA THR A 411 -11.39 -34.29 -11.74
C THR A 411 -9.92 -33.86 -11.68
N ASP A 412 -8.97 -34.79 -11.83
CA ASP A 412 -7.53 -34.50 -11.95
C ASP A 412 -7.12 -33.96 -13.34
N GLY A 413 -5.95 -33.33 -13.43
CA GLY A 413 -5.39 -32.81 -14.70
C GLY A 413 -5.60 -31.31 -14.91
N GLU A 414 -5.40 -30.87 -16.15
CA GLU A 414 -5.45 -29.46 -16.56
C GLU A 414 -6.77 -29.08 -17.25
N ILE A 415 -6.89 -27.81 -17.61
CA ILE A 415 -8.08 -27.19 -18.22
C ILE A 415 -8.55 -27.96 -19.46
N ASP A 416 -7.62 -28.33 -20.34
CA ASP A 416 -7.94 -29.04 -21.59
C ASP A 416 -8.31 -30.50 -21.33
N THR A 417 -7.68 -31.15 -20.34
CA THR A 417 -8.03 -32.50 -19.88
C THR A 417 -9.46 -32.55 -19.36
N LEU A 418 -9.85 -31.58 -18.53
CA LEU A 418 -11.21 -31.47 -17.99
C LEU A 418 -12.22 -31.12 -19.09
N SER A 419 -11.87 -30.21 -20.00
CA SER A 419 -12.73 -29.84 -21.14
C SER A 419 -12.99 -31.03 -22.07
N ALA A 420 -11.97 -31.87 -22.33
CA ALA A 420 -12.12 -33.11 -23.10
C ALA A 420 -13.00 -34.15 -22.39
N ARG A 421 -12.88 -34.31 -21.06
CA ARG A 421 -13.77 -35.19 -20.27
C ARG A 421 -15.21 -34.67 -20.23
N ILE A 422 -15.42 -33.36 -20.19
CA ILE A 422 -16.76 -32.74 -20.32
C ILE A 422 -17.36 -33.03 -21.71
N ALA A 423 -16.57 -32.88 -22.78
CA ALA A 423 -17.01 -33.27 -24.12
C ALA A 423 -17.37 -34.76 -24.22
N GLN A 424 -16.61 -35.65 -23.58
CA GLN A 424 -16.90 -37.09 -23.53
C GLN A 424 -18.18 -37.41 -22.75
N ILE A 425 -18.38 -36.85 -21.54
CA ILE A 425 -19.58 -37.16 -20.74
C ILE A 425 -20.86 -36.64 -21.41
N ARG A 426 -20.80 -35.51 -22.12
CA ARG A 426 -21.94 -34.94 -22.87
C ARG A 426 -22.49 -35.88 -23.95
N THR A 427 -21.62 -36.61 -24.65
CA THR A 427 -22.05 -37.65 -25.60
C THR A 427 -22.91 -38.69 -24.88
N TRP A 428 -22.55 -39.06 -23.64
CA TRP A 428 -23.30 -40.02 -22.83
C TRP A 428 -24.55 -39.42 -22.17
N THR A 429 -24.54 -38.14 -21.79
CA THR A 429 -25.75 -37.41 -21.34
C THR A 429 -26.78 -37.30 -22.46
N TYR A 430 -26.35 -37.11 -23.71
CA TYR A 430 -27.24 -37.13 -24.87
C TYR A 430 -27.85 -38.53 -25.09
N VAL A 431 -27.00 -39.58 -25.05
CA VAL A 431 -27.44 -40.98 -25.14
C VAL A 431 -28.44 -41.34 -24.04
N SER A 432 -28.21 -40.92 -22.79
CA SER A 432 -29.13 -41.24 -21.68
C SER A 432 -30.47 -40.49 -21.76
N ASN A 433 -30.52 -39.32 -22.41
CA ASN A 433 -31.76 -38.60 -22.71
C ASN A 433 -32.53 -39.17 -23.93
N ARG A 434 -31.98 -40.10 -24.72
CA ARG A 434 -32.68 -40.71 -25.87
C ARG A 434 -33.78 -41.69 -25.42
N PRO A 435 -35.04 -41.49 -25.83
CA PRO A 435 -36.13 -42.42 -25.46
C PRO A 435 -35.88 -43.84 -25.96
N GLY A 436 -35.94 -44.82 -25.05
CA GLY A 436 -35.84 -46.24 -25.36
C GLY A 436 -34.44 -46.74 -25.77
N TRP A 437 -33.37 -45.94 -25.57
CA TRP A 437 -32.00 -46.39 -25.88
C TRP A 437 -31.30 -47.12 -24.72
N LEU A 438 -31.72 -46.94 -23.47
CA LEU A 438 -31.17 -47.57 -22.26
C LEU A 438 -32.23 -48.37 -21.51
N ALA A 439 -31.82 -49.33 -20.66
CA ALA A 439 -32.72 -50.11 -19.84
C ALA A 439 -33.11 -49.35 -18.55
N ASP A 440 -32.17 -48.63 -17.93
CA ASP A 440 -32.47 -47.61 -16.91
C ASP A 440 -32.02 -46.20 -17.35
N PRO A 441 -32.85 -45.48 -18.14
CA PRO A 441 -32.55 -44.11 -18.52
C PRO A 441 -32.40 -43.15 -17.33
N THR A 442 -33.10 -43.38 -16.23
CA THR A 442 -33.16 -42.46 -15.08
C THR A 442 -31.81 -42.44 -14.36
N HIS A 443 -31.31 -43.62 -13.98
CA HIS A 443 -30.00 -43.76 -13.33
C HIS A 443 -28.88 -43.15 -14.17
N TRP A 444 -28.86 -43.42 -15.49
CA TRP A 444 -27.82 -42.89 -16.36
C TRP A 444 -27.97 -41.39 -16.64
N GLN A 445 -29.18 -40.81 -16.67
CA GLN A 445 -29.39 -39.36 -16.77
C GLN A 445 -28.87 -38.63 -15.53
N GLU A 446 -29.21 -39.10 -14.32
CA GLU A 446 -28.76 -38.49 -13.06
C GLU A 446 -27.23 -38.59 -12.93
N LYS A 447 -26.67 -39.78 -13.15
CA LYS A 447 -25.24 -40.07 -13.04
C LYS A 447 -24.37 -39.32 -14.05
N THR A 448 -24.78 -39.23 -15.32
CA THR A 448 -24.01 -38.45 -16.32
C THR A 448 -24.10 -36.95 -16.07
N ARG A 449 -25.24 -36.45 -15.55
CA ARG A 449 -25.41 -35.07 -15.10
C ARG A 449 -24.50 -34.73 -13.91
N GLU A 450 -24.47 -35.56 -12.87
CA GLU A 450 -23.60 -35.37 -11.70
C GLU A 450 -22.12 -35.30 -12.10
N ILE A 451 -21.70 -36.10 -13.10
CA ILE A 451 -20.34 -36.08 -13.63
C ILE A 451 -20.10 -34.82 -14.47
N GLU A 452 -21.02 -34.38 -15.34
CA GLU A 452 -20.88 -33.09 -16.04
C GLU A 452 -20.79 -31.92 -15.05
N ASP A 453 -21.61 -31.91 -13.99
CA ASP A 453 -21.57 -30.88 -12.94
C ASP A 453 -20.24 -30.89 -12.15
N ARG A 454 -19.78 -32.06 -11.66
CA ARG A 454 -18.50 -32.18 -10.92
C ARG A 454 -17.29 -31.81 -11.77
N LEU A 455 -17.26 -32.20 -13.05
CA LEU A 455 -16.21 -31.80 -13.98
C LEU A 455 -16.28 -30.29 -14.29
N SER A 456 -17.48 -29.72 -14.41
CA SER A 456 -17.69 -28.29 -14.69
C SER A 456 -17.22 -27.39 -13.55
N ASP A 457 -17.43 -27.81 -12.30
CA ASP A 457 -16.98 -27.07 -11.12
C ASP A 457 -15.46 -27.19 -10.94
N ALA A 458 -14.89 -28.37 -11.17
CA ALA A 458 -13.43 -28.55 -11.21
C ALA A 458 -12.79 -27.69 -12.32
N LEU A 459 -13.39 -27.61 -13.51
CA LEU A 459 -12.92 -26.76 -14.61
C LEU A 459 -13.03 -25.27 -14.25
N HIS A 460 -14.14 -24.83 -13.64
CA HIS A 460 -14.26 -23.46 -13.14
C HIS A 460 -13.16 -23.15 -12.12
N GLU A 461 -12.92 -24.04 -11.15
CA GLU A 461 -11.90 -23.83 -10.13
C GLU A 461 -10.49 -23.72 -10.74
N ARG A 462 -10.17 -24.54 -11.75
CA ARG A 462 -8.90 -24.46 -12.50
C ARG A 462 -8.77 -23.17 -13.31
N LEU A 463 -9.82 -22.73 -13.99
CA LEU A 463 -9.84 -21.44 -14.71
C LEU A 463 -9.61 -20.28 -13.75
N THR A 464 -10.36 -20.24 -12.63
CA THR A 464 -10.23 -19.19 -11.61
C THR A 464 -8.85 -19.19 -10.97
N LYS A 465 -8.26 -20.35 -10.65
CA LYS A 465 -6.88 -20.47 -10.13
C LYS A 465 -5.81 -20.02 -11.15
N ARG A 466 -6.06 -20.14 -12.45
CA ARG A 466 -5.11 -19.76 -13.51
C ARG A 466 -5.23 -18.29 -13.93
N PHE A 467 -6.43 -17.71 -13.92
CA PHE A 467 -6.71 -16.41 -14.53
C PHE A 467 -7.19 -15.32 -13.56
N VAL A 468 -7.33 -15.61 -12.26
CA VAL A 468 -7.71 -14.63 -11.23
C VAL A 468 -6.75 -14.67 -10.05
N ASP A 469 -6.05 -13.58 -9.77
CA ASP A 469 -5.40 -13.39 -8.48
C ASP A 469 -6.43 -12.91 -7.45
N ARG A 470 -6.86 -13.86 -6.59
CA ARG A 470 -7.85 -13.60 -5.54
C ARG A 470 -7.43 -12.50 -4.55
N ARG A 471 -6.14 -12.24 -4.34
CA ARG A 471 -5.69 -11.14 -3.46
C ARG A 471 -5.97 -9.80 -4.11
N THR A 472 -5.53 -9.63 -5.37
CA THR A 472 -5.75 -8.38 -6.11
C THR A 472 -7.23 -8.13 -6.36
N SER A 473 -8.01 -9.16 -6.72
CA SER A 473 -9.47 -9.04 -6.89
C SER A 473 -10.19 -8.57 -5.64
N VAL A 474 -9.91 -9.16 -4.46
CA VAL A 474 -10.58 -8.76 -3.21
C VAL A 474 -10.19 -7.33 -2.79
N LEU A 475 -8.91 -6.96 -2.91
CA LEU A 475 -8.46 -5.60 -2.64
C LEU A 475 -9.15 -4.58 -3.55
N MET A 476 -9.22 -4.86 -4.85
CA MET A 476 -9.87 -4.00 -5.86
C MET A 476 -11.40 -3.95 -5.72
N LYS A 477 -12.02 -4.91 -5.04
CA LYS A 477 -13.45 -4.91 -4.69
C LYS A 477 -13.72 -3.97 -3.51
N ARG A 478 -12.97 -4.13 -2.40
CA ARG A 478 -13.10 -3.28 -1.20
C ARG A 478 -12.81 -1.80 -1.49
N LEU A 479 -11.78 -1.52 -2.28
CA LEU A 479 -11.46 -0.16 -2.79
C LEU A 479 -12.62 0.53 -3.52
N ARG A 480 -13.59 -0.23 -4.08
CA ARG A 480 -14.76 0.29 -4.80
C ARG A 480 -16.02 0.40 -3.97
N GLU A 481 -16.18 -0.45 -2.96
CA GLU A 481 -17.37 -0.47 -2.10
C GLU A 481 -17.45 0.77 -1.18
N ASN A 482 -16.43 1.65 -1.18
CA ASN A 482 -16.25 2.77 -0.26
C ASN A 482 -16.32 2.36 1.22
N ALA A 483 -16.09 1.07 1.50
CA ALA A 483 -15.62 0.64 2.81
C ALA A 483 -14.37 1.47 3.13
N MET A 484 -14.35 2.12 4.31
CA MET A 484 -13.14 2.80 4.73
C MET A 484 -12.07 1.73 4.90
N LEU A 485 -10.96 1.88 4.18
CA LEU A 485 -9.76 1.05 4.38
C LEU A 485 -9.29 1.27 5.82
N GLU A 486 -9.64 0.35 6.71
CA GLU A 486 -9.28 0.42 8.12
C GLU A 486 -7.76 0.23 8.23
N ALA A 487 -7.11 1.28 8.71
CA ALA A 487 -5.69 1.29 8.97
C ALA A 487 -5.46 0.98 10.45
N GLU A 488 -4.89 -0.17 10.73
CA GLU A 488 -4.55 -0.61 12.09
C GLU A 488 -3.14 -0.11 12.41
N ILE A 489 -2.98 0.66 13.50
CA ILE A 489 -1.68 1.12 13.97
C ILE A 489 -1.31 0.30 15.20
N SER A 490 -0.23 -0.47 15.07
CA SER A 490 0.38 -1.27 16.14
C SER A 490 0.83 -0.39 17.30
N VAL A 491 0.85 -0.96 18.51
CA VAL A 491 1.44 -0.32 19.71
C VAL A 491 2.91 0.05 19.48
N ASN A 492 3.62 -0.69 18.62
CA ASN A 492 5.02 -0.45 18.25
C ASN A 492 5.19 0.61 17.14
N GLY A 493 4.10 1.23 16.69
CA GLY A 493 4.09 2.23 15.62
C GLY A 493 4.00 1.67 14.20
N ASP A 494 3.98 0.35 14.00
CA ASP A 494 3.79 -0.25 12.67
C ASP A 494 2.38 0.10 12.13
N VAL A 495 2.31 0.68 10.93
CA VAL A 495 1.06 1.07 10.28
C VAL A 495 0.68 0.01 9.26
N PHE A 496 -0.45 -0.65 9.48
CA PHE A 496 -1.05 -1.60 8.54
C PHE A 496 -2.26 -0.99 7.86
N VAL A 497 -2.52 -1.35 6.61
CA VAL A 497 -3.81 -1.09 5.92
C VAL A 497 -4.33 -2.42 5.41
N GLU A 498 -5.49 -2.85 5.91
CA GLU A 498 -6.02 -4.21 5.73
C GLU A 498 -4.92 -5.32 5.85
N GLY A 499 -4.16 -5.28 6.95
CA GLY A 499 -3.10 -6.26 7.24
C GLY A 499 -1.81 -6.14 6.42
N HIS A 500 -1.69 -5.16 5.52
CA HIS A 500 -0.46 -4.90 4.75
C HIS A 500 0.38 -3.83 5.45
N ALA A 501 1.64 -4.14 5.81
CA ALA A 501 2.55 -3.19 6.45
C ALA A 501 2.93 -2.06 5.47
N MET A 502 2.58 -0.82 5.80
CA MET A 502 2.83 0.38 4.99
C MET A 502 4.05 1.17 5.43
N GLY A 503 4.42 1.11 6.71
CA GLY A 503 5.53 1.88 7.28
C GLY A 503 5.51 1.90 8.81
N GLN A 504 6.45 2.62 9.41
CA GLN A 504 6.55 2.77 10.87
C GLN A 504 6.36 4.24 11.31
N LEU A 505 5.69 4.44 12.44
CA LEU A 505 5.26 5.73 12.98
C LEU A 505 5.96 6.07 14.31
N SER A 506 7.11 6.73 14.22
CA SER A 506 7.90 7.20 15.36
C SER A 506 7.55 8.66 15.67
N GLY A 507 7.09 8.93 16.89
CA GLY A 507 6.64 10.26 17.34
C GLY A 507 5.51 10.78 16.46
N PHE A 508 5.80 11.82 15.66
CA PHE A 508 4.92 12.41 14.66
C PHE A 508 5.44 12.26 13.22
N ARG A 509 6.27 11.24 12.94
CA ARG A 509 6.85 10.97 11.62
C ARG A 509 6.56 9.56 11.13
N PHE A 510 6.12 9.45 9.89
CA PHE A 510 5.82 8.21 9.19
C PHE A 510 6.89 7.86 8.16
N THR A 511 7.54 6.71 8.32
CA THR A 511 8.53 6.19 7.38
C THR A 511 7.92 5.05 6.55
N PRO A 512 7.57 5.28 5.27
CA PRO A 512 6.94 4.25 4.43
C PRO A 512 7.93 3.15 3.99
N ILE A 513 7.43 1.92 3.89
CA ILE A 513 8.17 0.79 3.31
C ILE A 513 8.22 0.97 1.79
N SER A 514 9.43 0.94 1.22
CA SER A 514 9.64 1.07 -0.23
C SER A 514 9.29 -0.23 -0.95
N GLY A 515 8.41 -0.19 -1.95
CA GLY A 515 8.10 -1.38 -2.77
C GLY A 515 6.83 -1.36 -3.64
N MET A 516 5.91 -0.39 -3.47
CA MET A 516 4.69 -0.32 -4.28
C MET A 516 4.73 0.82 -5.32
N GLU A 517 4.90 0.46 -6.59
CA GLU A 517 4.70 1.36 -7.73
C GLU A 517 3.39 1.05 -8.46
N GLY A 518 2.55 2.06 -8.68
CA GLY A 518 1.31 1.94 -9.44
C GLY A 518 0.35 3.11 -9.20
N PRO A 519 -0.75 3.22 -9.98
CA PRO A 519 -1.81 4.18 -9.70
C PRO A 519 -2.49 3.86 -8.36
N ASP A 520 -2.65 2.58 -8.03
CA ASP A 520 -3.36 2.08 -6.84
C ASP A 520 -2.59 2.37 -5.55
N ALA A 521 -1.25 2.43 -5.62
CA ALA A 521 -0.38 2.82 -4.50
C ALA A 521 -0.73 4.22 -3.96
N LYS A 522 -1.20 5.15 -4.82
CA LYS A 522 -1.65 6.49 -4.39
C LYS A 522 -2.96 6.44 -3.61
N ALA A 523 -3.86 5.51 -3.93
CA ALA A 523 -5.12 5.35 -3.18
C ALA A 523 -4.84 4.78 -1.79
N VAL A 524 -3.97 3.77 -1.68
CA VAL A 524 -3.57 3.18 -0.40
C VAL A 524 -2.77 4.20 0.45
N GLN A 525 -1.87 4.97 -0.14
CA GLN A 525 -1.18 6.09 0.54
C GLN A 525 -2.18 7.14 1.05
N ALA A 526 -3.17 7.54 0.25
CA ALA A 526 -4.19 8.50 0.68
C ALA A 526 -5.03 8.00 1.86
N ALA A 527 -5.34 6.69 1.90
CA ALA A 527 -5.99 6.07 3.05
C ALA A 527 -5.10 6.09 4.30
N ALA A 528 -3.82 5.69 4.18
CA ALA A 528 -2.85 5.71 5.26
C ALA A 528 -2.68 7.14 5.83
N TYR A 529 -2.46 8.15 4.99
CA TYR A 529 -2.33 9.55 5.44
C TYR A 529 -3.59 10.10 6.12
N LYS A 530 -4.79 9.65 5.72
CA LYS A 530 -6.04 10.03 6.36
C LYS A 530 -6.18 9.42 7.77
N ALA A 531 -5.74 8.18 7.96
CA ALA A 531 -5.73 7.54 9.29
C ALA A 531 -4.64 8.14 10.19
N LEU A 532 -3.46 8.42 9.64
CA LEU A 532 -2.34 9.07 10.36
C LEU A 532 -2.73 10.43 10.93
N ALA A 533 -3.57 11.22 10.26
CA ALA A 533 -4.08 12.49 10.78
C ALA A 533 -4.86 12.31 12.10
N LEU A 534 -5.72 11.30 12.20
CA LEU A 534 -6.51 11.01 13.40
C LEU A 534 -5.63 10.51 14.56
N GLU A 535 -4.66 9.64 14.29
CA GLU A 535 -3.70 9.20 15.32
C GLU A 535 -2.73 10.34 15.72
N PHE A 536 -2.41 11.28 14.83
CA PHE A 536 -1.66 12.49 15.20
C PHE A 536 -2.44 13.43 16.11
N GLU A 537 -3.75 13.61 15.93
CA GLU A 537 -4.58 14.33 16.90
C GLU A 537 -4.61 13.60 18.26
N ALA A 538 -4.76 12.26 18.26
CA ALA A 538 -4.75 11.46 19.48
C ALA A 538 -3.39 11.42 20.19
N ARG A 539 -2.27 11.37 19.46
CA ARG A 539 -0.90 11.51 20.00
C ARG A 539 -0.63 12.92 20.51
N ALA A 540 -1.10 13.96 19.82
CA ALA A 540 -0.97 15.34 20.26
C ALA A 540 -1.70 15.58 21.59
N ALA A 541 -2.92 15.05 21.74
CA ALA A 541 -3.66 15.12 23.00
C ALA A 541 -2.94 14.36 24.12
N ARG A 542 -2.46 13.13 23.87
CA ARG A 542 -1.67 12.33 24.83
C ARG A 542 -0.39 13.05 25.27
N LEU A 543 0.38 13.59 24.32
CA LEU A 543 1.59 14.36 24.64
C LEU A 543 1.24 15.63 25.40
N HIS A 544 0.18 16.38 25.04
CA HIS A 544 -0.20 17.60 25.77
C HIS A 544 -0.57 17.32 27.23
N ALA A 545 -1.16 16.16 27.52
CA ALA A 545 -1.48 15.70 28.87
C ALA A 545 -0.30 15.03 29.62
N SER A 546 0.81 14.70 28.93
CA SER A 546 1.95 13.96 29.50
C SER A 546 2.65 14.68 30.66
N GLY A 547 3.21 13.91 31.59
CA GLY A 547 4.05 14.41 32.67
C GLY A 547 5.44 14.83 32.18
N ASN A 548 6.22 15.50 33.03
CA ASN A 548 7.61 15.83 32.68
C ASN A 548 8.54 14.61 32.70
N ASN A 549 8.13 13.51 33.33
CA ASN A 549 8.88 12.25 33.37
C ASN A 549 8.79 11.47 32.05
N ASP A 550 7.75 11.73 31.25
CA ASP A 550 7.54 11.08 29.94
C ASP A 550 8.42 11.68 28.84
N LEU A 551 9.15 12.77 29.15
CA LEU A 551 9.94 13.59 28.25
C LEU A 551 11.41 13.62 28.68
N ALA A 552 12.32 13.50 27.72
CA ALA A 552 13.77 13.58 27.92
C ALA A 552 14.43 14.50 26.87
N ILE A 553 15.51 15.19 27.25
CA ILE A 553 16.43 15.84 26.31
C ILE A 553 17.64 14.93 26.16
N GLY A 554 17.97 14.53 24.93
CA GLY A 554 19.18 13.76 24.62
C GLY A 554 20.40 14.66 24.38
N SER A 555 21.60 14.10 24.54
CA SER A 555 22.87 14.73 24.15
C SER A 555 23.00 14.97 22.64
N ASP A 556 22.15 14.31 21.83
CA ASP A 556 21.92 14.57 20.40
C ASP A 556 21.12 15.88 20.11
N GLY A 557 20.65 16.55 21.17
CA GLY A 557 19.78 17.73 21.06
C GLY A 557 18.36 17.41 20.63
N LEU A 558 17.94 16.14 20.66
CA LEU A 558 16.55 15.74 20.41
C LEU A 558 15.75 15.74 21.73
N VAL A 559 14.52 16.23 21.66
CA VAL A 559 13.53 16.02 22.72
C VAL A 559 12.72 14.78 22.37
N ARG A 560 12.71 13.82 23.29
CA ARG A 560 12.09 12.50 23.12
C ARG A 560 10.90 12.36 24.07
N TRP A 561 9.79 11.81 23.57
CA TRP A 561 8.61 11.44 24.34
C TRP A 561 8.47 9.92 24.34
N LEU A 562 8.51 9.29 25.52
CA LEU A 562 8.51 7.82 25.67
C LEU A 562 9.61 7.12 24.83
N GLY A 563 10.73 7.82 24.55
CA GLY A 563 11.85 7.38 23.70
C GLY A 563 11.84 7.92 22.27
N ASP A 564 10.66 8.18 21.71
CA ASP A 564 10.45 8.64 20.34
C ASP A 564 10.82 10.13 20.16
N PRO A 565 11.60 10.51 19.13
CA PRO A 565 11.99 11.91 18.90
C PRO A 565 10.80 12.74 18.38
N VAL A 566 10.39 13.76 19.14
CA VAL A 566 9.26 14.65 18.81
C VAL A 566 9.68 16.08 18.47
N ALA A 567 10.90 16.49 18.87
CA ALA A 567 11.47 17.79 18.51
C ALA A 567 13.01 17.76 18.50
N ARG A 568 13.61 18.78 17.90
CA ARG A 568 15.04 19.10 17.96
C ARG A 568 15.24 20.50 18.54
N LEU A 569 16.25 20.66 19.39
CA LEU A 569 16.70 21.95 19.90
C LEU A 569 17.68 22.59 18.90
N THR A 570 17.64 23.91 18.79
CA THR A 570 18.64 24.70 18.04
C THR A 570 19.08 25.94 18.83
N GLY A 571 20.30 26.40 18.57
CA GLY A 571 20.86 27.58 19.22
C GLY A 571 20.08 28.86 18.93
N THR A 572 20.17 29.80 19.87
CA THR A 572 19.67 31.17 19.77
C THR A 572 20.71 32.13 20.35
N ASP A 573 20.47 33.43 20.27
CA ASP A 573 21.31 34.43 20.93
C ASP A 573 21.39 34.23 22.45
N HIS A 574 20.31 33.72 23.07
CA HIS A 574 20.24 33.49 24.52
C HIS A 574 20.41 32.01 24.88
N ILE A 575 21.60 31.65 25.38
CA ILE A 575 22.04 30.26 25.55
C ILE A 575 21.14 29.40 26.46
N LEU A 576 20.41 30.00 27.41
CA LEU A 576 19.46 29.29 28.29
C LEU A 576 18.05 29.12 27.67
N HIS A 577 17.80 29.68 26.49
CA HIS A 577 16.52 29.61 25.78
C HIS A 577 16.73 29.13 24.33
N PRO A 578 17.09 27.84 24.13
CA PRO A 578 17.20 27.25 22.81
C PRO A 578 15.83 27.21 22.11
N ARG A 579 15.83 27.27 20.78
CA ARG A 579 14.61 27.20 19.98
C ARG A 579 14.20 25.75 19.80
N VAL A 580 12.92 25.46 20.01
CA VAL A 580 12.31 24.16 19.70
C VAL A 580 11.89 24.12 18.24
N ILE A 581 12.23 23.04 17.54
CA ILE A 581 11.73 22.73 16.19
C ILE A 581 11.07 21.35 16.24
N LEU A 582 9.76 21.28 15.99
CA LEU A 582 9.04 20.00 15.99
C LEU A 582 9.50 19.07 14.85
N LEU A 583 9.57 17.78 15.16
CA LEU A 583 9.83 16.69 14.21
C LEU A 583 8.51 16.00 13.89
N ALA A 584 7.74 16.60 12.99
CA ALA A 584 6.43 16.12 12.57
C ALA A 584 6.26 16.26 11.04
N ASP A 585 5.41 15.41 10.47
CA ASP A 585 5.02 15.47 9.06
C ASP A 585 3.82 16.42 8.82
N GLU A 586 3.49 16.66 7.55
CA GLU A 586 2.51 17.68 7.13
C GLU A 586 1.10 17.47 7.68
N GLN A 587 0.74 16.26 8.12
CA GLN A 587 -0.58 15.94 8.66
C GLN A 587 -0.81 16.50 10.08
N LEU A 588 0.25 16.82 10.84
CA LEU A 588 0.11 17.47 12.16
C LEU A 588 -0.12 18.97 11.97
N THR A 589 -1.39 19.38 11.97
CA THR A 589 -1.83 20.75 11.66
C THR A 589 -2.63 21.41 12.78
N GLY A 590 -2.77 22.75 12.70
CA GLY A 590 -3.62 23.54 13.58
C GLY A 590 -3.37 23.33 15.09
N ILE A 591 -4.48 23.30 15.84
CA ILE A 591 -4.49 23.28 17.31
C ILE A 591 -3.69 22.08 17.88
N ALA A 592 -3.69 20.93 17.21
CA ALA A 592 -2.92 19.76 17.63
C ALA A 592 -1.40 20.04 17.59
N ARG A 593 -0.91 20.71 16.54
CA ARG A 593 0.49 21.13 16.41
C ARG A 593 0.88 22.14 17.48
N ASP A 594 0.02 23.12 17.75
CA ASP A 594 0.27 24.18 18.74
C ASP A 594 0.30 23.60 20.17
N HIS A 595 -0.57 22.63 20.48
CA HIS A 595 -0.55 21.90 21.74
C HIS A 595 0.74 21.10 21.95
N VAL A 596 1.29 20.49 20.89
CA VAL A 596 2.59 19.79 20.94
C VAL A 596 3.74 20.78 21.14
N ALA A 597 3.79 21.86 20.36
CA ALA A 597 4.81 22.90 20.48
C ALA A 597 4.86 23.50 21.90
N ALA A 598 3.73 24.00 22.39
CA ALA A 598 3.64 24.62 23.71
C ALA A 598 3.92 23.65 24.86
N ARG A 599 3.67 22.33 24.69
CA ARG A 599 4.01 21.32 25.71
C ARG A 599 5.51 21.03 25.76
N VAL A 600 6.16 20.91 24.61
CA VAL A 600 7.61 20.67 24.49
C VAL A 600 8.39 21.90 24.95
N GLU A 601 8.01 23.10 24.52
CA GLU A 601 8.63 24.36 24.98
C GLU A 601 8.49 24.54 26.50
N ARG A 602 7.33 24.22 27.07
CA ARG A 602 7.13 24.23 28.53
C ARG A 602 8.04 23.23 29.24
N TYR A 603 8.22 22.03 28.69
CA TYR A 603 9.14 21.03 29.23
C TYR A 603 10.60 21.51 29.18
N VAL A 604 11.07 21.97 28.02
CA VAL A 604 12.46 22.41 27.82
C VAL A 604 12.81 23.57 28.75
N ASN A 605 11.96 24.60 28.83
CA ASN A 605 12.18 25.73 29.73
C ASN A 605 12.14 25.31 31.21
N HIS A 606 11.25 24.39 31.59
CA HIS A 606 11.20 23.85 32.96
C HIS A 606 12.44 23.01 33.30
N HIS A 607 12.90 22.16 32.38
CA HIS A 607 14.09 21.33 32.56
C HIS A 607 15.34 22.20 32.73
N ILE A 608 15.54 23.20 31.86
CA ILE A 608 16.69 24.13 31.95
C ILE A 608 16.65 24.94 33.25
N SER A 609 15.50 25.55 33.60
CA SER A 609 15.36 26.32 34.85
C SER A 609 15.43 25.47 36.12
N THR A 610 15.19 24.16 36.05
CA THR A 610 15.33 23.24 37.19
C THR A 610 16.76 22.74 37.34
N VAL A 611 17.39 22.27 36.25
CA VAL A 611 18.74 21.68 36.27
C VAL A 611 19.81 22.77 36.41
N LEU A 612 19.66 23.91 35.73
CA LEU A 612 20.56 25.05 35.83
C LEU A 612 20.05 26.14 36.77
N LYS A 613 19.16 25.80 37.71
CA LYS A 613 18.52 26.75 38.63
C LYS A 613 19.44 27.84 39.20
N PRO A 614 20.66 27.54 39.73
CA PRO A 614 21.54 28.57 40.27
C PRO A 614 21.97 29.62 39.22
N LEU A 615 22.09 29.23 37.95
CA LEU A 615 22.45 30.10 36.84
C LEU A 615 21.25 30.97 36.41
N ASP A 616 20.05 30.37 36.40
CA ASP A 616 18.79 31.05 36.10
C ASP A 616 18.44 32.07 37.20
N ASP A 617 18.46 31.66 38.47
CA ASP A 617 18.28 32.53 39.64
C ASP A 617 19.28 33.71 39.63
N LEU A 618 20.55 33.47 39.29
CA LEU A 618 21.59 34.52 39.20
C LEU A 618 21.35 35.45 38.01
N SER A 619 20.87 34.95 36.87
CA SER A 619 20.56 35.79 35.70
C SER A 619 19.39 36.75 35.94
N ARG A 620 18.47 36.38 36.86
CA ARG A 620 17.29 37.16 37.27
C ARG A 620 17.51 37.95 38.57
N ALA A 621 18.76 38.07 39.04
CA ALA A 621 19.08 38.73 40.31
C ALA A 621 18.95 40.26 40.22
N GLU A 622 17.77 40.78 40.58
CA GLU A 622 17.48 42.22 40.63
C GLU A 622 18.10 42.93 41.84
N ASP A 623 18.39 42.22 42.94
CA ASP A 623 19.01 42.78 44.15
C ASP A 623 20.52 43.06 43.99
N LEU A 624 21.16 42.48 42.97
CA LEU A 624 22.55 42.76 42.63
C LEU A 624 22.67 44.10 41.87
N GLN A 625 23.56 44.97 42.36
CA GLN A 625 23.83 46.29 41.80
C GLN A 625 25.32 46.51 41.52
N GLY A 626 25.64 47.52 40.71
CA GLY A 626 27.02 47.93 40.40
C GLY A 626 27.91 46.78 39.91
N LEU A 627 29.13 46.70 40.47
CA LEU A 627 30.13 45.68 40.12
C LEU A 627 29.66 44.24 40.41
N ALA A 628 28.79 44.03 41.42
CA ALA A 628 28.23 42.70 41.69
C ALA A 628 27.37 42.21 40.52
N LYS A 629 26.54 43.09 39.94
CA LYS A 629 25.72 42.79 38.76
C LYS A 629 26.58 42.55 37.51
N GLY A 630 27.63 43.35 37.32
CA GLY A 630 28.59 43.16 36.21
C GLY A 630 29.30 41.81 36.28
N LEU A 631 29.77 41.41 37.46
CA LEU A 631 30.43 40.12 37.68
C LEU A 631 29.44 38.94 37.58
N ALA A 632 28.19 39.11 38.02
CA ALA A 632 27.12 38.13 37.82
C ALA A 632 26.84 37.90 36.33
N PHE A 633 26.69 38.98 35.54
CA PHE A 633 26.48 38.90 34.10
C PHE A 633 27.63 38.17 33.39
N GLN A 634 28.89 38.53 33.68
CA GLN A 634 30.06 37.83 33.15
C GLN A 634 30.08 36.33 33.52
N LEU A 635 29.62 35.98 34.73
CA LEU A 635 29.56 34.59 35.21
C LEU A 635 28.45 33.80 34.53
N VAL A 636 27.30 34.42 34.24
CA VAL A 636 26.20 33.81 33.46
C VAL A 636 26.63 33.56 32.01
N GLU A 637 27.23 34.56 31.34
CA GLU A 637 27.82 34.41 29.99
C GLU A 637 28.90 33.32 29.93
N ASN A 638 29.61 33.08 31.04
CA ASN A 638 30.60 32.02 31.18
C ASN A 638 30.05 30.71 31.77
N LEU A 639 28.72 30.53 31.79
CA LEU A 639 28.02 29.32 32.23
C LEU A 639 28.44 28.83 33.63
N GLY A 640 28.69 29.79 34.53
CA GLY A 640 29.01 29.54 35.93
C GLY A 640 30.49 29.31 36.25
N VAL A 641 31.43 29.54 35.32
CA VAL A 641 32.88 29.40 35.55
C VAL A 641 33.71 30.55 34.94
N LEU A 642 34.19 31.46 35.79
CA LEU A 642 35.16 32.50 35.45
C LEU A 642 36.57 32.18 36.00
N PHE A 643 37.61 32.56 35.26
CA PHE A 643 38.99 32.58 35.77
C PHE A 643 39.22 33.86 36.56
N ARG A 644 39.54 33.74 37.85
CA ARG A 644 39.70 34.89 38.78
C ARG A 644 40.78 35.87 38.34
N ARG A 645 41.79 35.42 37.59
CA ARG A 645 42.85 36.29 37.04
C ARG A 645 42.29 37.33 36.07
N ASP A 646 41.30 36.97 35.28
CA ASP A 646 40.82 37.77 34.15
C ASP A 646 39.78 38.82 34.59
N VAL A 647 39.30 38.70 35.83
CA VAL A 647 38.41 39.65 36.56
C VAL A 647 39.06 40.13 37.87
N ALA A 648 40.40 40.09 37.96
CA ALA A 648 41.13 40.24 39.21
C ALA A 648 40.95 41.61 39.89
N ASP A 649 40.83 42.67 39.09
CA ASP A 649 40.66 44.04 39.60
C ASP A 649 39.20 44.30 40.02
N ASP A 650 38.21 43.80 39.27
CA ASP A 650 36.79 43.84 39.67
C ASP A 650 36.55 43.11 41.00
N VAL A 651 37.16 41.93 41.19
CA VAL A 651 37.10 41.19 42.46
C VAL A 651 37.77 41.96 43.60
N LYS A 652 38.82 42.73 43.31
CA LYS A 652 39.56 43.51 44.29
C LYS A 652 38.78 44.75 44.74
N THR A 653 38.05 45.40 43.82
CA THR A 653 37.19 46.56 44.11
C THR A 653 35.81 46.18 44.65
N LEU A 654 35.32 44.96 44.37
CA LEU A 654 34.06 44.45 44.91
C LEU A 654 34.08 44.39 46.44
N ASP A 655 33.12 45.08 47.05
CA ASP A 655 32.91 45.21 48.49
C ASP A 655 32.44 43.90 49.17
N GLN A 656 32.32 43.94 50.50
CA GLN A 656 31.96 42.75 51.27
C GLN A 656 30.47 42.37 51.09
N ASP A 657 29.58 43.35 50.88
CA ASP A 657 28.13 43.14 50.77
C ASP A 657 27.73 42.64 49.37
N GLY A 658 28.38 43.11 48.31
CA GLY A 658 28.31 42.52 46.97
C GLY A 658 28.85 41.09 46.96
N ARG A 659 29.98 40.81 47.64
CA ARG A 659 30.49 39.45 47.83
C ARG A 659 29.56 38.57 48.67
N ALA A 660 28.89 39.11 49.69
CA ALA A 660 27.91 38.37 50.48
C ALA A 660 26.67 38.02 49.64
N SER A 661 26.19 38.98 48.84
CA SER A 661 25.05 38.79 47.94
C SER A 661 25.33 37.77 46.84
N MET A 662 26.50 37.83 46.20
CA MET A 662 26.94 36.79 45.25
C MET A 662 27.00 35.39 45.88
N ARG A 663 27.40 35.28 47.17
CA ARG A 663 27.38 33.99 47.90
C ARG A 663 25.96 33.49 48.19
N ARG A 664 24.95 34.36 48.35
CA ARG A 664 23.54 33.95 48.51
C ARG A 664 23.04 33.18 47.27
N TYR A 665 23.51 33.56 46.07
CA TYR A 665 23.29 32.84 44.81
C TYR A 665 24.24 31.63 44.60
N GLY A 666 24.99 31.21 45.62
CA GLY A 666 25.85 30.02 45.55
C GLY A 666 27.19 30.21 44.85
N VAL A 667 27.58 31.43 44.49
CA VAL A 667 28.88 31.73 43.86
C VAL A 667 30.01 31.60 44.90
N ARG A 668 31.05 30.82 44.57
CA ARG A 668 32.29 30.70 45.35
C ARG A 668 33.43 31.47 44.70
N PHE A 669 34.15 32.24 45.52
CA PHE A 669 35.36 32.97 45.15
C PHE A 669 36.59 32.15 45.56
N GLY A 670 37.08 31.31 44.65
CA GLY A 670 38.29 30.50 44.85
C GLY A 670 39.59 31.30 44.72
N ALA A 671 40.72 30.63 44.84
CA ALA A 671 42.04 31.16 44.52
C ALA A 671 42.23 31.35 43.01
N TYR A 672 41.77 30.41 42.17
CA TYR A 672 41.96 30.47 40.71
C TYR A 672 40.69 30.79 39.92
N HIS A 673 39.51 30.36 40.39
CA HIS A 673 38.24 30.55 39.70
C HIS A 673 37.19 31.24 40.58
N ILE A 674 36.21 31.86 39.93
CA ILE A 674 34.92 32.24 40.52
C ILE A 674 33.89 31.34 39.86
N PHE A 675 33.20 30.51 40.65
CA PHE A 675 32.42 29.42 40.09
C PHE A 675 31.22 29.04 40.95
N MET A 676 30.27 28.32 40.36
CA MET A 676 29.07 27.83 41.03
C MET A 676 29.18 26.29 41.20
N PRO A 677 29.48 25.76 42.40
CA PRO A 677 29.77 24.33 42.58
C PRO A 677 28.64 23.39 42.19
N ALA A 678 27.39 23.86 42.24
CA ALA A 678 26.22 23.10 41.82
C ALA A 678 26.22 22.77 40.32
N LEU A 679 26.83 23.63 39.48
CA LEU A 679 26.90 23.45 38.04
C LEU A 679 28.04 22.52 37.60
N LEU A 680 28.94 22.14 38.52
CA LEU A 680 29.99 21.14 38.29
C LEU A 680 29.50 19.69 38.52
N LYS A 681 28.19 19.49 38.75
CA LYS A 681 27.57 18.15 38.81
C LYS A 681 27.32 17.62 37.39
N PRO A 682 27.24 16.29 37.18
CA PRO A 682 27.08 15.69 35.85
C PRO A 682 25.94 16.28 35.01
N ALA A 683 24.69 16.22 35.47
CA ALA A 683 23.54 16.68 34.66
C ALA A 683 23.55 18.20 34.34
N PRO A 684 23.89 19.11 35.28
CA PRO A 684 24.14 20.51 34.94
C PRO A 684 25.27 20.71 33.92
N ALA A 685 26.40 20.02 34.07
CA ALA A 685 27.53 20.13 33.15
C ALA A 685 27.21 19.57 31.75
N GLU A 686 26.44 18.48 31.67
CA GLU A 686 25.93 17.89 30.43
C GLU A 686 25.02 18.87 29.68
N LEU A 687 24.03 19.44 30.38
CA LEU A 687 23.11 20.40 29.79
C LEU A 687 23.80 21.72 29.40
N ILE A 688 24.76 22.20 30.20
CA ILE A 688 25.65 23.33 29.84
C ILE A 688 26.46 23.03 28.58
N THR A 689 26.97 21.81 28.44
CA THR A 689 27.76 21.39 27.27
C THR A 689 26.88 21.30 26.02
N LEU A 690 25.67 20.73 26.13
CA LEU A 690 24.67 20.68 25.06
C LEU A 690 24.24 22.08 24.61
N LEU A 691 23.85 22.96 25.54
CA LEU A 691 23.40 24.32 25.20
C LEU A 691 24.53 25.17 24.57
N TRP A 692 25.77 24.99 25.03
CA TRP A 692 26.93 25.63 24.40
C TRP A 692 27.19 25.07 23.00
N ALA A 693 27.14 23.75 22.81
CA ALA A 693 27.32 23.11 21.50
C ALA A 693 26.22 23.54 20.51
N LEU A 694 24.97 23.64 20.94
CA LEU A 694 23.84 24.12 20.13
C LEU A 694 24.01 25.59 19.68
N LYS A 695 24.65 26.45 20.47
CA LYS A 695 24.91 27.86 20.12
C LYS A 695 26.19 28.07 19.29
N ASN A 696 27.17 27.16 19.38
CA ASN A 696 28.52 27.34 18.80
C ASN A 696 28.87 26.29 17.73
N ASP A 697 27.87 25.61 17.17
CA ASP A 697 28.00 24.52 16.17
C ASP A 697 29.01 23.43 16.62
N GLY A 698 28.78 22.94 17.84
CA GLY A 698 29.73 22.14 18.60
C GLY A 698 29.41 20.66 18.75
N LEU A 699 28.29 20.17 18.19
CA LEU A 699 27.83 18.79 18.38
C LEU A 699 28.76 17.76 17.69
N ASP A 700 29.21 18.07 16.47
CA ASP A 700 30.03 17.17 15.65
C ASP A 700 31.55 17.33 15.94
N LYS A 701 31.92 17.94 17.07
CA LYS A 701 33.31 18.26 17.41
C LYS A 701 33.96 17.22 18.34
N PRO A 702 35.26 16.91 18.19
CA PRO A 702 35.96 15.97 19.06
C PRO A 702 35.98 16.42 20.53
N GLY A 703 35.62 15.51 21.44
CA GLY A 703 35.48 15.77 22.87
C GLY A 703 34.05 16.15 23.31
N TYR A 704 33.09 16.27 22.40
CA TYR A 704 31.68 16.45 22.76
C TYR A 704 31.10 15.14 23.34
N GLY A 705 30.44 15.23 24.50
CA GLY A 705 29.90 14.08 25.22
C GLY A 705 30.95 13.28 26.02
N ASP A 706 32.13 13.02 25.47
CA ASP A 706 33.17 12.13 26.03
C ASP A 706 33.53 12.38 27.50
N LEU A 707 33.54 13.65 27.93
CA LEU A 707 33.98 14.06 29.27
C LEU A 707 32.88 13.93 30.35
N ILE A 708 31.61 13.83 29.97
CA ILE A 708 30.48 13.76 30.90
C ILE A 708 30.42 12.40 31.63
N PRO A 709 30.57 11.23 30.96
CA PRO A 709 30.70 9.94 31.66
C PRO A 709 31.87 9.91 32.65
N VAL A 710 32.97 10.60 32.35
CA VAL A 710 34.16 10.63 33.21
C VAL A 710 33.94 11.50 34.46
N LEU A 711 33.16 12.58 34.32
CA LEU A 711 32.65 13.38 35.44
C LEU A 711 31.64 12.59 36.29
N ALA A 712 30.74 11.84 35.66
CA ALA A 712 29.75 10.98 36.32
C ALA A 712 30.40 9.83 37.11
N ALA A 713 31.49 9.25 36.58
CA ALA A 713 32.35 8.29 37.26
C ALA A 713 33.19 8.91 38.42
N GLY A 714 32.94 10.18 38.78
CA GLY A 714 33.50 10.83 39.96
C GLY A 714 34.98 11.21 39.88
N ARG A 715 35.65 11.03 38.73
CA ARG A 715 37.10 11.25 38.62
C ARG A 715 37.48 12.70 38.92
N THR A 716 38.48 12.89 39.78
CA THR A 716 38.97 14.19 40.25
C THR A 716 39.95 14.85 39.28
N SER A 717 40.73 14.04 38.56
CA SER A 717 41.52 14.46 37.40
C SER A 717 41.52 13.39 36.30
N VAL A 718 41.84 13.82 35.08
CA VAL A 718 41.87 13.00 33.85
C VAL A 718 43.12 13.34 33.03
N VAL A 719 43.59 12.40 32.23
CA VAL A 719 44.58 12.68 31.17
C VAL A 719 43.88 13.48 30.05
N THR A 720 44.58 14.44 29.45
CA THR A 720 44.04 15.24 28.33
C THR A 720 44.30 14.55 26.99
N ASP A 721 43.27 14.48 26.15
CA ASP A 721 43.46 14.18 24.74
C ASP A 721 43.80 15.46 23.96
N PRO A 722 44.89 15.51 23.17
CA PRO A 722 45.21 16.67 22.34
C PRO A 722 44.22 16.98 21.21
N SER A 723 43.37 16.02 20.83
CA SER A 723 42.36 16.18 19.77
C SER A 723 41.07 16.86 20.25
N PHE A 724 40.78 16.82 21.55
CA PHE A 724 39.55 17.38 22.11
C PHE A 724 39.63 18.92 22.20
N GLU A 725 38.54 19.62 21.86
CA GLU A 725 38.52 21.08 22.09
C GLU A 725 38.61 21.40 23.58
N ARG A 726 39.58 22.25 23.95
CA ARG A 726 39.84 22.68 25.34
C ARG A 726 38.62 23.28 26.05
N MET A 727 37.63 23.74 25.31
CA MET A 727 36.38 24.28 25.85
C MET A 727 35.51 23.19 26.49
N PHE A 728 35.47 21.97 25.95
CA PHE A 728 34.68 20.88 26.53
C PHE A 728 35.17 20.50 27.93
N TYR A 729 36.49 20.57 28.19
CA TYR A 729 37.01 20.43 29.55
C TYR A 729 36.45 21.50 30.50
N LYS A 730 36.41 22.78 30.09
CA LYS A 730 35.82 23.87 30.91
C LYS A 730 34.33 23.64 31.16
N LEU A 731 33.56 23.24 30.15
CA LEU A 731 32.12 22.97 30.26
C LEU A 731 31.83 21.78 31.18
N ALA A 732 32.63 20.71 31.09
CA ALA A 732 32.60 19.56 31.98
C ALA A 732 33.21 19.84 33.39
N GLY A 733 33.52 21.10 33.73
CA GLY A 733 33.99 21.49 35.06
C GLY A 733 35.46 21.19 35.38
N PHE A 734 36.27 20.84 34.37
CA PHE A 734 37.71 20.64 34.49
C PHE A 734 38.50 21.85 33.97
N ARG A 735 39.65 22.15 34.58
CA ARG A 735 40.67 23.03 34.00
C ARG A 735 41.78 22.20 33.39
N PHE A 736 42.04 22.45 32.10
CA PHE A 736 43.17 21.93 31.34
C PHE A 736 44.51 22.50 31.90
N LEU A 737 45.48 21.64 32.21
CA LEU A 737 46.74 21.97 32.90
C LEU A 737 47.99 21.30 32.30
N GLY A 738 48.01 21.04 30.98
CA GLY A 738 49.12 20.32 30.33
C GLY A 738 48.65 18.94 29.89
N LYS A 739 49.28 17.86 30.34
CA LYS A 739 48.84 16.47 30.07
C LYS A 739 47.62 16.03 30.89
N ARG A 740 47.18 16.84 31.86
CA ARG A 740 46.02 16.55 32.72
C ARG A 740 45.02 17.70 32.74
N ALA A 741 43.76 17.34 32.94
CA ALA A 741 42.71 18.26 33.33
C ALA A 741 42.19 17.87 34.72
N VAL A 742 41.96 18.85 35.58
CA VAL A 742 41.60 18.64 36.99
C VAL A 742 40.31 19.39 37.28
N ARG A 743 39.38 18.78 38.02
CA ARG A 743 38.13 19.42 38.41
C ARG A 743 38.36 20.72 39.18
N ILE A 744 37.59 21.75 38.86
CA ILE A 744 37.72 23.09 39.46
C ILE A 744 37.54 23.03 40.98
N ASP A 745 36.57 22.28 41.50
CA ASP A 745 36.33 22.14 42.93
C ASP A 745 37.42 21.35 43.69
N ILE A 746 38.27 20.61 42.97
CA ILE A 746 39.46 19.96 43.51
C ILE A 746 40.65 20.93 43.51
N LEU A 747 40.82 21.72 42.44
CA LEU A 747 41.88 22.73 42.34
C LEU A 747 41.77 23.83 43.40
N GLU A 748 40.55 24.27 43.74
CA GLU A 748 40.38 25.24 44.83
C GLU A 748 40.64 24.60 46.20
N ARG A 749 40.26 23.33 46.41
CA ARG A 749 40.63 22.58 47.63
C ARG A 749 42.15 22.41 47.77
N LEU A 750 42.86 22.13 46.67
CA LEU A 750 44.32 22.12 46.63
C LEU A 750 44.90 23.50 46.99
N ALA A 751 44.32 24.59 46.50
CA ALA A 751 44.75 25.94 46.86
C ALA A 751 44.50 26.29 48.33
N ASP A 752 43.41 25.78 48.92
CA ASP A 752 43.11 25.92 50.34
C ASP A 752 44.04 25.08 51.23
N LEU A 753 44.56 23.93 50.76
CA LEU A 753 45.63 23.18 51.42
C LEU A 753 47.00 23.88 51.34
N ILE A 754 47.35 24.46 50.18
CA ILE A 754 48.65 25.13 49.97
C ILE A 754 48.73 26.47 50.72
N ARG A 755 47.61 27.20 50.87
CA ARG A 755 47.60 28.56 51.44
C ARG A 755 48.16 28.63 52.87
N PRO A 756 47.79 27.76 53.84
CA PRO A 756 48.41 27.72 55.16
C PRO A 756 49.93 27.49 55.11
N LEU A 757 50.43 26.65 54.21
CA LEU A 757 51.87 26.32 54.10
C LEU A 757 52.70 27.56 53.71
N LEU A 758 52.11 28.43 52.87
CA LEU A 758 52.70 29.70 52.41
C LEU A 758 52.37 30.90 53.32
N GLN A 759 51.57 30.71 54.38
CA GLN A 759 51.26 31.73 55.39
C GLN A 759 51.92 31.45 56.75
N TRP A 760 52.28 30.19 57.00
CA TRP A 760 53.08 29.78 58.15
C TRP A 760 54.43 30.48 58.18
N LYS A 761 54.94 30.74 59.39
CA LYS A 761 56.27 31.31 59.61
C LYS A 761 57.05 30.45 60.61
N PRO A 762 58.36 30.23 60.41
CA PRO A 762 59.23 29.63 61.41
C PRO A 762 59.04 30.27 62.80
N GLY A 763 58.87 29.44 63.83
CA GLY A 763 58.56 29.87 65.20
C GLY A 763 57.06 29.94 65.56
N SER A 764 56.14 29.59 64.65
CA SER A 764 54.70 29.47 64.98
C SER A 764 54.40 28.10 65.65
N PRO A 765 53.50 28.02 66.66
CA PRO A 765 53.39 26.88 67.59
C PRO A 765 52.86 25.55 67.01
N ALA A 766 52.52 25.51 65.73
CA ALA A 766 52.32 24.27 64.98
C ALA A 766 52.83 24.48 63.55
N ARG A 767 53.59 23.51 63.01
CA ARG A 767 53.99 23.49 61.58
C ARG A 767 53.02 22.59 60.82
N PRO A 768 52.24 23.11 59.85
CA PRO A 768 51.44 22.29 58.95
C PRO A 768 52.32 21.31 58.18
N ASP A 769 51.79 20.10 57.90
CA ASP A 769 52.50 19.14 57.05
C ASP A 769 52.77 19.74 55.66
N GLY A 770 53.97 19.50 55.13
CA GLY A 770 54.47 20.10 53.89
C GLY A 770 54.96 21.56 53.97
N ALA A 771 54.82 22.28 55.08
CA ALA A 771 55.36 23.63 55.21
C ALA A 771 56.90 23.62 55.40
N TYR A 772 57.63 24.43 54.63
CA TYR A 772 59.10 24.48 54.67
C TYR A 772 59.63 25.77 55.33
N ASP A 773 59.60 26.92 54.65
CA ASP A 773 60.21 28.18 55.13
C ASP A 773 59.23 29.38 55.13
N GLY A 774 57.93 29.12 54.96
CA GLY A 774 56.90 30.16 54.79
C GLY A 774 56.89 30.84 53.41
N ARG A 775 57.70 30.34 52.46
CA ARG A 775 57.74 30.79 51.05
C ARG A 775 57.73 29.62 50.06
N ARG A 776 58.15 28.44 50.53
CA ARG A 776 58.19 27.16 49.84
C ARG A 776 57.44 26.07 50.63
N PHE A 777 56.95 25.05 49.92
CA PHE A 777 56.28 23.89 50.49
C PHE A 777 56.65 22.59 49.74
N THR A 778 56.47 21.43 50.35
CA THR A 778 56.57 20.11 49.70
C THR A 778 55.17 19.53 49.45
N THR A 779 55.05 18.67 48.44
CA THR A 779 53.80 17.96 48.11
C THR A 779 53.51 16.88 49.16
N THR A 780 52.35 16.95 49.83
CA THR A 780 51.94 15.97 50.85
C THR A 780 51.03 14.88 50.27
N THR A 781 50.95 13.74 50.96
CA THR A 781 50.06 12.62 50.59
C THR A 781 48.60 13.06 50.47
N ALA A 782 48.17 14.02 51.29
CA ALA A 782 46.83 14.61 51.23
C ALA A 782 46.55 15.33 49.88
N MET A 783 47.55 16.02 49.31
CA MET A 783 47.41 16.69 48.01
C MET A 783 47.28 15.68 46.86
N LEU A 784 48.13 14.64 46.86
CA LEU A 784 48.08 13.57 45.86
C LEU A 784 46.74 12.81 45.89
N SER A 785 46.27 12.50 47.10
CA SER A 785 45.01 11.79 47.35
C SER A 785 43.79 12.54 46.78
N ILE A 786 43.62 13.83 47.07
CA ILE A 786 42.45 14.58 46.56
C ILE A 786 42.45 14.74 45.03
N LEU A 787 43.61 14.64 44.37
CA LEU A 787 43.76 14.77 42.93
C LEU A 787 43.62 13.45 42.15
N GLY A 788 43.72 12.29 42.83
CA GLY A 788 43.81 10.99 42.16
C GLY A 788 45.01 10.93 41.20
N ALA A 789 46.17 11.43 41.65
CA ALA A 789 47.32 11.75 40.81
C ALA A 789 48.64 11.24 41.40
N THR A 790 49.58 10.86 40.54
CA THR A 790 50.95 10.47 40.92
C THR A 790 51.82 11.69 41.29
N PRO A 791 53.01 11.51 41.89
CA PRO A 791 53.95 12.61 42.12
C PRO A 791 54.33 13.37 40.84
N ASP A 792 54.53 12.66 39.73
CA ASP A 792 54.91 13.24 38.44
C ASP A 792 53.74 14.06 37.84
N ASP A 793 52.49 13.58 37.99
CA ASP A 793 51.28 14.32 37.64
C ASP A 793 51.14 15.61 38.46
N MET A 794 51.49 15.57 39.76
CA MET A 794 51.45 16.71 40.67
C MET A 794 52.46 17.79 40.26
N GLU A 795 53.64 17.40 39.77
CA GLU A 795 54.64 18.32 39.24
C GLU A 795 54.11 19.10 38.02
N GLU A 796 53.41 18.44 37.09
CA GLU A 796 52.78 19.12 35.95
C GLU A 796 51.61 20.01 36.37
N ILE A 797 50.75 19.56 37.29
CA ILE A 797 49.63 20.34 37.82
C ILE A 797 50.13 21.64 38.49
N LEU A 798 51.18 21.58 39.32
CA LEU A 798 51.74 22.76 39.98
C LEU A 798 52.40 23.73 38.99
N LYS A 799 53.13 23.23 37.99
CA LYS A 799 53.64 24.05 36.88
C LYS A 799 52.50 24.74 36.11
N GLY A 800 51.42 24.02 35.79
CA GLY A 800 50.23 24.53 35.10
C GLY A 800 49.39 25.53 35.93
N LEU A 801 49.51 25.49 37.26
CA LEU A 801 48.95 26.50 38.16
C LEU A 801 49.85 27.74 38.34
N GLY A 802 51.11 27.68 37.89
CA GLY A 802 52.07 28.79 37.94
C GLY A 802 53.06 28.75 39.10
N TYR A 803 53.25 27.60 39.74
CA TYR A 803 54.32 27.38 40.73
C TYR A 803 55.64 27.01 40.04
N ARG A 804 56.74 27.25 40.73
CA ARG A 804 58.10 26.82 40.35
C ARG A 804 58.65 25.92 41.44
N ALA A 805 59.29 24.82 41.04
CA ALA A 805 60.03 23.95 41.92
C ALA A 805 61.50 24.37 41.99
N ASP A 806 62.04 24.44 43.21
CA ASP A 806 63.48 24.46 43.48
C ASP A 806 63.88 23.05 43.93
N SER A 807 64.89 22.46 43.29
CA SER A 807 65.40 21.14 43.64
C SER A 807 66.43 21.24 44.77
N VAL A 808 66.27 20.45 45.83
CA VAL A 808 67.16 20.39 47.01
C VAL A 808 67.46 18.93 47.35
N SER A 809 68.64 18.61 47.88
CA SER A 809 68.94 17.23 48.29
C SER A 809 68.06 16.79 49.47
N ALA A 810 67.83 15.48 49.59
CA ALA A 810 67.06 14.93 50.71
C ALA A 810 67.70 15.23 52.08
N GLU A 811 69.04 15.26 52.14
CA GLU A 811 69.82 15.56 53.34
C GLU A 811 69.67 17.02 53.78
N GLU A 812 69.83 17.98 52.86
CA GLU A 812 69.63 19.41 53.15
C GLU A 812 68.19 19.71 53.60
N ALA A 813 67.20 19.11 52.92
CA ALA A 813 65.79 19.28 53.26
C ALA A 813 65.47 18.70 54.64
N ALA A 814 65.98 17.51 54.96
CA ALA A 814 65.82 16.89 56.27
C ALA A 814 66.51 17.70 57.38
N ALA A 815 67.75 18.16 57.15
CA ALA A 815 68.51 18.96 58.11
C ALA A 815 67.80 20.30 58.43
N PHE A 816 67.27 20.98 57.42
CA PHE A 816 66.52 22.22 57.61
C PHE A 816 65.20 21.99 58.38
N LEU A 817 64.47 20.92 58.07
CA LEU A 817 63.23 20.58 58.76
C LEU A 817 63.45 20.11 60.20
N ALA A 818 64.59 19.47 60.50
CA ALA A 818 65.02 19.07 61.83
C ALA A 818 65.46 20.27 62.69
N ALA A 819 66.19 21.22 62.10
CA ALA A 819 66.57 22.48 62.77
C ALA A 819 65.35 23.32 63.21
N GLN A 820 64.17 23.11 62.59
CA GLN A 820 62.91 23.73 63.01
C GLN A 820 62.14 22.95 64.08
N THR A 821 62.25 21.62 64.14
CA THR A 821 61.55 20.81 65.15
C THR A 821 62.30 20.70 66.47
N GLY A 822 63.60 21.04 66.51
CA GLY A 822 64.45 21.05 67.72
C GLY A 822 64.11 22.11 68.78
N SER A 823 62.86 22.54 68.91
CA SER A 823 62.42 23.59 69.86
C SER A 823 61.25 23.21 70.77
N ALA A 824 60.77 21.96 70.75
CA ALA A 824 59.74 21.45 71.67
C ALA A 824 59.77 19.91 71.80
N ALA A 825 60.73 19.36 72.55
CA ALA A 825 60.86 17.91 72.77
C ALA A 825 61.51 17.51 74.12
N ALA A 826 61.09 18.16 75.20
CA ALA A 826 61.21 17.70 76.58
C ALA A 826 60.07 18.36 77.39
N GLU A 827 59.40 17.71 78.35
CA GLU A 827 59.66 16.40 78.98
C GLU A 827 58.46 15.44 78.81
N ALA A 828 58.64 14.18 79.19
CA ALA A 828 57.54 13.26 79.46
C ALA A 828 57.82 12.47 80.75
N PRO A 829 56.84 12.39 81.66
CA PRO A 829 56.70 11.25 82.56
C PRO A 829 55.41 10.49 82.26
N ALA A 830 55.47 9.15 82.29
CA ALA A 830 54.29 8.30 82.20
C ALA A 830 53.79 7.92 83.60
N VAL A 831 52.48 8.08 83.84
CA VAL A 831 51.74 7.51 84.98
C VAL A 831 50.40 6.98 84.43
N ALA A 832 49.82 5.98 85.08
CA ALA A 832 48.69 5.20 84.57
C ALA A 832 47.44 5.25 85.49
N GLU A 833 46.36 4.65 84.96
CA GLU A 833 45.11 4.24 85.63
C GLU A 833 44.04 5.30 86.00
N LYS A 834 42.81 5.00 85.53
CA LYS A 834 41.50 5.13 86.24
C LYS A 834 40.97 6.53 86.61
N SER A 835 39.66 6.74 86.78
CA SER A 835 38.47 6.06 86.22
C SER A 835 37.23 6.95 86.41
N ASP A 836 36.10 6.54 85.82
CA ASP A 836 34.71 6.81 86.23
C ASP A 836 34.12 8.24 86.17
N ASP A 837 33.07 8.31 85.33
CA ASP A 837 31.72 8.78 85.66
C ASP A 837 31.26 10.26 85.58
N ALA A 838 30.24 10.42 84.71
CA ALA A 838 28.88 10.91 85.04
C ALA A 838 28.62 12.42 85.24
N VAL A 839 27.41 12.96 85.02
CA VAL A 839 26.20 12.54 84.27
C VAL A 839 25.37 13.81 83.93
N ASP A 840 24.30 13.64 83.14
CA ASP A 840 23.24 14.59 82.71
C ASP A 840 23.46 15.19 81.30
N ASP A 841 22.61 14.97 80.28
CA ASP A 841 21.14 14.72 80.20
C ASP A 841 20.33 15.98 80.57
N ALA A 842 19.20 16.35 79.95
CA ALA A 842 18.36 15.75 78.91
C ALA A 842 18.02 16.84 77.83
N ASP A 843 17.09 16.72 76.86
CA ASP A 843 15.91 15.84 76.75
C ASP A 843 15.43 15.65 75.28
N HIS A 844 14.44 14.76 75.11
CA HIS A 844 13.74 14.22 73.94
C HIS A 844 13.07 15.23 72.97
N SER A 845 12.50 14.86 71.80
CA SER A 845 11.92 13.58 71.30
C SER A 845 12.24 13.32 69.81
N ALA A 846 12.41 12.08 69.32
CA ALA A 846 11.43 10.99 69.03
C ALA A 846 10.42 11.34 67.90
N GLU A 847 10.01 10.42 67.00
CA GLU A 847 9.85 8.96 67.15
C GLU A 847 9.82 8.18 65.78
N ALA A 848 10.07 6.85 65.81
CA ALA A 848 9.69 5.80 64.83
C ALA A 848 10.23 5.80 63.36
N SER A 849 10.44 4.65 62.67
CA SER A 849 10.52 3.23 63.09
C SER A 849 11.18 2.30 62.03
N VAL A 850 11.95 1.32 62.53
CA VAL A 850 12.20 -0.12 62.16
C VAL A 850 11.25 -0.79 61.11
N GLU A 851 11.51 -1.89 60.38
CA GLU A 851 12.46 -3.07 60.43
C GLU A 851 13.06 -3.39 59.01
N GLY A 852 14.05 -4.28 58.77
CA GLY A 852 14.02 -5.77 58.72
C GLY A 852 13.74 -6.31 57.28
N GLU A 853 14.37 -7.30 56.64
CA GLU A 853 15.48 -8.29 56.89
C GLU A 853 16.48 -8.27 55.66
N ALA A 854 17.50 -9.11 55.36
CA ALA A 854 17.83 -10.57 55.49
C ALA A 854 16.99 -11.54 54.61
N SER A 855 17.47 -12.68 54.08
CA SER A 855 18.79 -13.37 54.06
C SER A 855 18.91 -14.34 52.84
N ALA A 856 19.99 -15.16 52.78
CA ALA A 856 20.26 -16.34 51.92
C ALA A 856 20.90 -16.15 50.50
N ALA A 857 21.52 -17.24 49.99
CA ALA A 857 22.45 -17.25 48.84
C ALA A 857 22.52 -18.66 48.16
N VAL A 858 23.55 -18.89 47.31
CA VAL A 858 24.12 -20.18 46.81
C VAL A 858 23.77 -20.64 45.37
N THR A 859 24.76 -20.44 44.45
CA THR A 859 25.15 -21.20 43.20
C THR A 859 24.10 -21.48 42.09
N GLU A 860 24.43 -21.59 40.79
CA GLU A 860 25.58 -22.26 40.12
C GLU A 860 26.19 -21.54 38.89
N GLU A 861 27.28 -22.14 38.39
CA GLU A 861 28.14 -21.80 37.23
C GLU A 861 27.59 -22.36 35.87
N PRO A 862 28.30 -22.34 34.70
CA PRO A 862 29.65 -21.81 34.37
C PRO A 862 29.74 -20.92 33.11
N ALA A 863 30.94 -20.35 32.89
CA ALA A 863 31.40 -19.88 31.58
C ALA A 863 32.86 -20.33 31.33
N ALA A 864 33.19 -20.76 30.10
CA ALA A 864 34.43 -21.48 29.80
C ALA A 864 35.51 -20.65 29.10
N ALA A 865 36.76 -21.04 29.36
CA ALA A 865 38.04 -20.43 28.99
C ALA A 865 38.27 -20.06 27.50
N VAL A 866 39.16 -19.09 27.29
CA VAL A 866 40.08 -19.05 26.14
C VAL A 866 41.51 -18.75 26.63
N ALA A 867 42.47 -19.48 26.05
CA ALA A 867 43.93 -19.45 26.20
C ALA A 867 44.62 -18.37 27.06
N ALA A 868 45.52 -18.84 27.94
CA ALA A 868 46.72 -18.11 28.36
C ALA A 868 47.96 -18.83 27.80
N GLU A 869 48.90 -18.09 27.23
CA GLU A 869 50.17 -18.61 26.71
C GLU A 869 51.34 -18.16 27.61
N ALA A 870 52.33 -19.02 27.82
CA ALA A 870 53.35 -18.83 28.85
C ALA A 870 54.57 -18.05 28.34
N VAL A 871 55.10 -17.17 29.18
CA VAL A 871 56.43 -16.54 29.03
C VAL A 871 57.17 -16.65 30.36
N GLU A 872 58.42 -17.12 30.32
CA GLU A 872 59.27 -17.30 31.51
C GLU A 872 59.76 -15.97 32.11
N PRO A 873 60.10 -15.93 33.41
CA PRO A 873 60.48 -14.70 34.08
C PRO A 873 61.88 -14.20 33.67
N ALA A 874 61.92 -13.07 32.95
CA ALA A 874 63.14 -12.28 32.83
C ALA A 874 63.47 -11.62 34.18
N ALA A 875 64.68 -11.82 34.69
CA ALA A 875 65.13 -11.21 35.94
C ALA A 875 65.22 -9.68 35.79
N ALA A 876 64.52 -8.95 36.65
CA ALA A 876 64.68 -7.51 36.79
C ALA A 876 65.86 -7.23 37.74
N GLU A 877 66.85 -6.50 37.25
CA GLU A 877 68.03 -6.11 38.03
C GLU A 877 67.66 -5.13 39.15
N GLU A 878 68.26 -5.29 40.33
CA GLU A 878 68.18 -4.28 41.41
C GLU A 878 69.01 -3.03 41.02
N GLN A 879 68.44 -2.17 40.18
CA GLN A 879 69.02 -0.85 39.93
C GLN A 879 68.86 0.01 41.17
N SER A 880 69.99 0.32 41.82
CA SER A 880 70.08 1.19 42.98
C SER A 880 69.49 2.56 42.67
N ALA A 881 68.29 2.84 43.19
CA ALA A 881 67.64 4.13 43.01
C ALA A 881 68.41 5.24 43.74
N GLU A 882 69.08 6.11 42.98
CA GLU A 882 69.64 7.35 43.51
C GLU A 882 68.55 8.15 44.25
N PRO A 883 68.85 8.81 45.38
CA PRO A 883 67.85 9.51 46.17
C PRO A 883 67.28 10.70 45.38
N LYS A 884 66.05 10.52 44.86
CA LYS A 884 65.33 11.56 44.12
C LYS A 884 65.29 12.86 44.95
N PRO A 885 65.67 14.03 44.38
CA PRO A 885 65.73 15.27 45.12
C PRO A 885 64.35 15.75 45.54
N VAL A 886 64.30 16.49 46.64
CA VAL A 886 63.06 17.05 47.20
C VAL A 886 62.72 18.35 46.45
N LEU A 887 61.55 18.36 45.80
CA LEU A 887 61.04 19.54 45.08
C LEU A 887 60.34 20.50 46.05
N LEU A 888 60.93 21.69 46.25
CA LEU A 888 60.38 22.77 47.06
C LEU A 888 59.62 23.78 46.18
N TRP A 889 58.32 23.89 46.38
CA TRP A 889 57.41 24.65 45.51
C TRP A 889 57.14 26.06 46.01
N ARG A 890 57.30 27.06 45.13
CA ARG A 890 56.97 28.48 45.38
C ARG A 890 56.09 29.09 44.28
N PRO A 891 55.22 30.07 44.60
CA PRO A 891 54.48 30.81 43.58
C PRO A 891 55.39 31.54 42.59
N GLY A 892 55.08 31.50 41.30
CA GLY A 892 55.79 32.26 40.26
C GLY A 892 55.54 33.77 40.33
N GLY A 893 56.60 34.56 40.16
CA GLY A 893 56.51 36.04 40.13
C GLY A 893 55.84 36.56 38.85
N ARG A 894 55.04 37.64 38.98
CA ARG A 894 54.15 38.16 37.91
C ARG A 894 54.84 38.66 36.62
N ASN A 895 56.17 38.76 36.59
CA ASN A 895 56.94 39.26 35.44
C ASN A 895 57.69 38.18 34.62
N ASP A 896 57.91 36.97 35.15
CA ASP A 896 58.93 36.06 34.61
C ASP A 896 58.41 35.00 33.61
N ASN A 897 57.16 35.08 33.15
CA ASN A 897 56.60 34.10 32.20
C ASN A 897 56.96 34.36 30.71
N GLN A 898 57.96 35.22 30.45
CA GLN A 898 58.54 35.45 29.10
C GLN A 898 60.00 34.97 28.97
N ARG A 899 60.33 33.80 29.52
CA ARG A 899 61.53 32.99 29.20
C ARG A 899 61.25 31.54 29.59
N GLY A 900 61.10 30.63 28.61
CA GLY A 900 60.74 29.24 28.93
C GLY A 900 60.73 28.22 27.78
N THR A 901 60.67 28.64 26.51
CA THR A 901 60.71 27.71 25.36
C THR A 901 61.60 28.23 24.23
N GLY A 902 62.66 27.50 23.90
CA GLY A 902 63.21 27.42 22.53
C GLY A 902 62.55 26.23 21.81
N ARG A 903 62.73 25.98 20.51
CA ARG A 903 63.52 26.57 19.39
C ARG A 903 62.94 25.92 18.08
N PRO A 904 63.48 26.02 16.86
CA PRO A 904 64.42 26.99 16.25
C PRO A 904 64.00 27.51 14.82
N ALA A 905 64.86 28.36 14.24
CA ALA A 905 65.21 28.50 12.80
C ALA A 905 64.20 28.99 11.72
N GLY A 906 64.70 29.90 10.87
CA GLY A 906 64.15 30.28 9.55
C GLY A 906 63.16 31.46 9.52
N ASP A 907 63.32 32.50 8.70
CA ASP A 907 64.53 33.01 8.02
C ASP A 907 64.41 34.55 7.81
N ARG A 908 65.48 35.21 7.35
CA ARG A 908 65.65 36.67 7.32
C ARG A 908 64.85 37.36 6.19
N ARG A 909 64.31 38.55 6.51
CA ARG A 909 63.87 39.58 5.54
C ARG A 909 64.63 40.89 5.77
N PRO A 910 64.92 41.66 4.70
CA PRO A 910 65.09 43.11 4.78
C PRO A 910 63.96 43.89 4.09
N GLN A 911 63.42 44.84 4.84
CA GLN A 911 62.64 46.05 4.49
C GLN A 911 62.56 46.55 3.04
N GLY A 912 61.38 47.10 2.70
CA GLY A 912 61.13 48.09 1.63
C GLY A 912 59.82 48.86 1.92
N GLN A 913 59.69 50.13 1.49
CA GLN A 913 58.55 51.00 1.87
C GLN A 913 57.78 51.60 0.67
N ARG A 914 56.44 51.72 0.85
CA ARG A 914 55.50 52.77 0.38
C ARG A 914 55.51 53.26 -1.10
N ASN A 915 54.30 53.18 -1.69
CA ASN A 915 53.67 54.15 -2.61
C ASN A 915 54.22 54.29 -4.07
N PRO A 916 53.43 54.86 -5.02
CA PRO A 916 52.00 54.56 -5.26
C PRO A 916 51.55 54.58 -6.76
N ALA A 917 50.35 54.03 -7.02
CA ALA A 917 49.46 54.44 -8.13
C ALA A 917 49.95 54.11 -9.59
N PRO A 918 49.26 54.51 -10.70
CA PRO A 918 48.72 53.49 -11.60
C PRO A 918 48.95 53.69 -13.11
N ARG A 919 48.75 52.65 -13.95
CA ARG A 919 48.04 52.80 -15.24
C ARG A 919 47.65 51.52 -15.99
N GLU A 920 46.83 51.76 -17.01
CA GLU A 920 46.16 50.90 -17.98
C GLU A 920 47.10 50.17 -18.96
N GLY A 921 46.61 49.05 -19.51
CA GLY A 921 46.75 48.74 -20.95
C GLY A 921 47.77 47.68 -21.40
N GLY A 922 47.51 47.09 -22.58
CA GLY A 922 48.49 46.34 -23.38
C GLY A 922 48.26 44.83 -23.47
N GLU A 923 47.64 44.38 -24.56
CA GLU A 923 47.47 42.98 -24.92
C GLU A 923 48.74 42.35 -25.56
N ALA A 924 48.63 41.05 -25.90
CA ALA A 924 49.28 40.38 -27.05
C ALA A 924 50.60 39.58 -26.85
N ALA A 925 50.38 38.28 -26.59
CA ALA A 925 50.67 37.18 -27.54
C ALA A 925 52.04 36.44 -27.57
N GLY A 926 51.94 35.12 -27.81
CA GLY A 926 53.01 34.21 -28.24
C GLY A 926 53.32 33.07 -27.25
N GLU A 927 53.44 31.79 -27.64
CA GLU A 927 53.06 31.09 -28.88
C GLU A 927 53.07 29.55 -28.63
N LYS A 928 52.80 28.74 -29.68
CA LYS A 928 52.89 27.26 -29.80
C LYS A 928 51.62 26.50 -29.33
N ARG A 929 50.84 25.85 -30.23
CA ARG A 929 51.10 24.73 -31.19
C ARG A 929 51.13 23.35 -30.49
N GLY A 930 50.42 22.33 -30.98
CA GLY A 930 49.46 22.30 -32.10
C GLY A 930 49.10 20.87 -32.56
N GLU A 931 48.13 20.78 -33.48
CA GLU A 931 47.59 19.55 -34.12
C GLU A 931 46.83 18.58 -33.17
N GLY A 932 45.75 17.89 -33.56
CA GLY A 932 44.96 17.80 -34.80
C GLY A 932 44.11 16.49 -34.74
N ARG A 933 43.12 16.13 -35.58
CA ARG A 933 42.42 16.62 -36.80
C ARG A 933 41.08 15.79 -36.87
N ARG A 934 40.01 15.96 -37.66
CA ARG A 934 39.29 16.94 -38.54
C ARG A 934 38.09 16.14 -39.13
N ASP A 935 36.99 16.62 -39.75
CA ASP A 935 36.17 17.85 -39.85
C ASP A 935 34.80 17.37 -40.45
N ASP A 936 33.66 18.07 -40.41
CA ASP A 936 33.10 19.01 -41.42
C ASP A 936 31.54 18.90 -41.27
N ARG A 937 30.61 19.83 -41.59
CA ARG A 937 30.54 21.16 -42.27
C ARG A 937 29.31 21.95 -41.72
N ARG A 938 29.32 23.28 -41.58
CA ARG A 938 28.79 24.36 -42.50
C ARG A 938 27.31 24.21 -42.93
N SER A 939 26.47 25.22 -43.22
CA SER A 939 26.46 26.72 -43.22
C SER A 939 25.03 27.17 -43.66
N ASP A 940 24.51 28.41 -43.65
CA ASP A 940 24.86 29.79 -43.18
C ASP A 940 23.48 30.56 -43.01
N ASN A 941 23.25 31.45 -42.03
CA ASN A 941 23.44 32.93 -42.06
C ASN A 941 22.41 33.79 -42.86
N ARG A 942 22.06 34.96 -42.31
CA ARG A 942 21.28 36.12 -42.83
C ARG A 942 19.74 36.06 -42.94
N GLY A 943 19.09 37.20 -42.59
CA GLY A 943 17.72 37.58 -43.00
C GLY A 943 17.04 38.59 -42.05
N GLU A 944 16.75 39.82 -42.50
CA GLU A 944 16.11 40.89 -41.68
C GLU A 944 14.96 41.63 -42.42
N ARG A 945 13.88 41.95 -41.68
CA ARG A 945 12.87 43.04 -41.85
C ARG A 945 12.07 43.23 -43.17
N ARG A 946 10.72 43.27 -43.03
CA ARG A 946 9.75 44.38 -43.34
C ARG A 946 8.29 43.84 -43.34
N ASP A 947 7.30 44.48 -42.71
CA ASP A 947 6.52 45.69 -43.09
C ASP A 947 5.69 45.48 -44.40
N ASP A 948 4.39 45.86 -44.56
CA ASP A 948 3.48 46.76 -43.80
C ASP A 948 1.97 46.55 -44.19
N ASN A 949 1.03 47.25 -43.50
CA ASN A 949 -0.31 47.73 -43.97
C ASN A 949 -1.50 46.73 -44.19
N ARG A 950 -2.81 47.10 -44.02
CA ARG A 950 -3.49 48.27 -43.40
C ARG A 950 -5.03 48.06 -43.24
N GLY A 951 -5.64 48.68 -42.22
CA GLY A 951 -7.10 49.02 -42.13
C GLY A 951 -7.79 48.51 -40.85
N LYS A 952 -8.23 49.26 -39.83
CA LYS A 952 -8.93 50.58 -39.61
C LYS A 952 -10.46 50.61 -39.78
N PHE A 953 -11.19 50.77 -38.67
CA PHE A 953 -12.11 51.88 -38.25
C PHE A 953 -12.85 51.42 -36.96
N ALA A 954 -12.72 52.10 -35.79
CA ALA A 954 -13.62 53.12 -35.20
C ALA A 954 -15.05 52.64 -34.81
N GLY A 955 -15.68 53.05 -33.70
CA GLY A 955 -15.29 54.06 -32.69
C GLY A 955 -16.22 54.10 -31.44
N LYS A 956 -16.23 55.22 -30.70
CA LYS A 956 -16.95 55.45 -29.42
C LYS A 956 -18.50 55.45 -29.55
N GLY A 957 -19.20 55.18 -28.45
CA GLY A 957 -20.63 55.53 -28.25
C GLY A 957 -21.05 55.39 -26.78
N ASP A 958 -21.99 56.21 -26.30
CA ASP A 958 -22.46 56.26 -24.90
C ASP A 958 -24.00 56.35 -24.84
N ARG A 959 -24.59 55.86 -23.73
CA ARG A 959 -25.94 56.11 -23.15
C ARG A 959 -27.24 56.24 -24.00
N GLN A 960 -28.28 55.61 -23.42
CA GLN A 960 -29.65 56.13 -23.17
C GLN A 960 -30.84 55.93 -24.15
N ASP A 961 -31.79 55.10 -23.66
CA ASP A 961 -33.19 55.45 -23.28
C ASP A 961 -34.37 54.95 -24.16
N ARG A 962 -35.46 54.60 -23.44
CA ARG A 962 -36.85 54.20 -23.84
C ARG A 962 -37.05 52.92 -24.68
N GLY A 963 -38.11 52.13 -24.44
CA GLY A 963 -39.06 52.17 -23.32
C GLY A 963 -40.41 51.46 -23.57
N ASP A 964 -41.16 51.19 -22.50
CA ASP A 964 -42.57 50.74 -22.45
C ASP A 964 -42.88 49.30 -23.01
N ARG A 965 -43.82 48.49 -22.47
CA ARG A 965 -44.76 48.66 -21.34
C ARG A 965 -45.38 47.35 -20.77
N LYS A 966 -45.47 47.28 -19.43
CA LYS A 966 -46.64 46.83 -18.59
C LYS A 966 -47.11 45.34 -18.60
N ASP A 967 -47.84 44.85 -17.57
CA ASP A 967 -48.30 45.42 -16.27
C ASP A 967 -48.50 44.32 -15.18
N ARG A 968 -48.34 44.69 -13.89
CA ARG A 968 -48.88 44.11 -12.60
C ARG A 968 -48.72 42.59 -12.29
N GLY A 969 -48.53 42.11 -11.04
CA GLY A 969 -48.50 42.70 -9.68
C GLY A 969 -49.78 42.45 -8.85
N PRO A 970 -49.81 42.58 -7.49
CA PRO A 970 -48.72 42.91 -6.54
C PRO A 970 -48.74 42.18 -5.13
N ARG A 971 -47.69 42.44 -4.33
CA ARG A 971 -47.55 42.67 -2.84
C ARG A 971 -48.78 42.59 -1.87
N PRO A 972 -48.60 42.36 -0.53
CA PRO A 972 -47.86 43.28 0.36
C PRO A 972 -47.06 42.69 1.57
N GLU A 973 -46.37 43.60 2.28
CA GLU A 973 -45.62 43.41 3.55
C GLU A 973 -46.30 44.14 4.72
N ARG A 974 -46.05 43.72 5.99
CA ARG A 974 -45.89 44.50 7.25
C ARG A 974 -46.08 43.61 8.50
N ASP A 975 -45.61 43.93 9.72
CA ASP A 975 -44.99 45.16 10.25
C ASP A 975 -43.92 44.90 11.37
N ASN A 976 -43.39 45.99 11.97
CA ASN A 976 -42.39 46.15 13.07
C ASN A 976 -42.56 45.24 14.34
N ASN A 977 -41.64 45.14 15.33
CA ASN A 977 -40.66 46.11 15.89
C ASN A 977 -39.50 45.47 16.73
N LYS A 978 -38.65 46.31 17.35
CA LYS A 978 -37.38 46.06 18.11
C LYS A 978 -37.52 45.43 19.51
N SER A 979 -36.46 44.75 19.99
CA SER A 979 -35.85 44.92 21.35
C SER A 979 -34.53 44.13 21.50
N GLN A 980 -33.84 44.23 22.66
CA GLN A 980 -32.42 43.87 22.88
C GLN A 980 -32.20 42.55 23.71
N PRO A 981 -30.95 42.06 23.94
CA PRO A 981 -30.69 40.62 24.07
C PRO A 981 -30.69 40.06 25.51
N ALA A 982 -30.89 38.74 25.62
CA ALA A 982 -30.53 37.96 26.80
C ALA A 982 -30.15 36.51 26.46
N ARG A 983 -29.24 35.99 27.30
CA ARG A 983 -28.83 34.60 27.59
C ARG A 983 -29.66 33.44 26.98
N PHE A 984 -28.97 32.36 26.63
CA PHE A 984 -29.57 31.02 26.57
C PHE A 984 -28.71 30.00 27.31
N GLU A 985 -29.33 29.27 28.24
CA GLU A 985 -28.73 28.18 29.02
C GLU A 985 -28.90 26.84 28.29
N ALA A 986 -28.14 25.83 28.70
CA ALA A 986 -28.24 24.49 28.12
C ALA A 986 -29.61 23.83 28.42
N LYS A 987 -30.22 23.20 27.41
CA LYS A 987 -31.40 22.34 27.60
C LYS A 987 -30.99 20.87 27.79
N PRO A 988 -31.67 20.12 28.67
CA PRO A 988 -31.36 18.71 28.95
C PRO A 988 -31.74 17.79 27.77
N PRO A 989 -31.17 16.57 27.70
CA PRO A 989 -31.42 15.62 26.61
C PRO A 989 -32.87 15.14 26.57
N ARG A 990 -33.37 14.85 25.36
CA ARG A 990 -34.69 14.22 25.16
C ARG A 990 -34.65 12.75 25.55
N LYS A 991 -35.69 12.28 26.24
CA LYS A 991 -36.00 10.84 26.31
C LYS A 991 -36.42 10.33 24.94
N GLU A 992 -35.99 9.12 24.61
CA GLU A 992 -36.44 8.39 23.43
C GLU A 992 -37.92 7.94 23.58
N LYS A 993 -38.57 7.65 22.46
CA LYS A 993 -39.91 7.05 22.45
C LYS A 993 -39.79 5.53 22.35
N PRO A 994 -40.69 4.75 22.99
CA PRO A 994 -40.77 3.31 22.76
C PRO A 994 -41.14 3.00 21.30
N ILE A 995 -40.66 1.86 20.81
CA ILE A 995 -40.93 1.37 19.45
C ILE A 995 -42.38 0.90 19.33
N ASP A 996 -43.01 1.19 18.19
CA ASP A 996 -44.36 0.72 17.84
C ASP A 996 -44.40 -0.82 17.78
N PRO A 997 -45.30 -1.50 18.52
CA PRO A 997 -45.35 -2.97 18.59
C PRO A 997 -45.74 -3.63 17.26
N ASP A 998 -46.41 -2.92 16.33
CA ASP A 998 -46.75 -3.48 15.03
C ASP A 998 -45.63 -3.33 13.98
N SER A 999 -44.57 -2.58 14.32
CA SER A 999 -43.37 -2.40 13.49
C SER A 999 -42.74 -3.74 13.05
N PRO A 1000 -42.33 -3.89 11.78
CA PRO A 1000 -41.57 -5.05 11.32
C PRO A 1000 -40.31 -5.31 12.15
N PHE A 1001 -39.68 -4.26 12.67
CA PHE A 1001 -38.47 -4.37 13.50
C PHE A 1001 -38.75 -4.94 14.90
N ALA A 1002 -39.92 -4.68 15.48
CA ALA A 1002 -40.32 -5.27 16.76
C ALA A 1002 -40.54 -6.79 16.61
N LYS A 1003 -41.19 -7.20 15.51
CA LYS A 1003 -41.42 -8.61 15.16
C LYS A 1003 -40.09 -9.34 14.85
N LEU A 1004 -39.14 -8.67 14.20
CA LEU A 1004 -37.78 -9.21 13.97
C LEU A 1004 -36.97 -9.35 15.28
N ALA A 1005 -37.10 -8.41 16.21
CA ALA A 1005 -36.46 -8.50 17.52
C ALA A 1005 -36.99 -9.70 18.33
N ALA A 1006 -38.32 -9.87 18.40
CA ALA A 1006 -38.94 -11.01 19.07
C ALA A 1006 -38.52 -12.36 18.46
N LEU A 1007 -38.42 -12.46 17.13
CA LEU A 1007 -37.94 -13.66 16.44
C LEU A 1007 -36.47 -13.98 16.79
N LYS A 1008 -35.63 -12.93 16.90
CA LYS A 1008 -34.21 -13.04 17.27
C LYS A 1008 -33.99 -13.41 18.73
N GLU A 1009 -34.99 -13.18 19.59
CA GLU A 1009 -34.98 -13.60 21.00
C GLU A 1009 -35.55 -15.02 21.18
N GLN A 1010 -36.52 -15.42 20.36
CA GLN A 1010 -36.99 -16.81 20.27
C GLN A 1010 -35.89 -17.76 19.74
N LEU A 1011 -35.06 -17.31 18.80
CA LEU A 1011 -33.88 -18.05 18.29
C LEU A 1011 -32.68 -18.07 19.26
N LYS A 1012 -32.85 -17.64 20.51
CA LYS A 1012 -31.86 -17.69 21.60
C LYS A 1012 -32.28 -18.57 22.78
N LYS A 1013 -33.37 -19.33 22.64
CA LYS A 1013 -33.81 -20.39 23.55
C LYS A 1013 -33.83 -21.74 22.84
#